data_AF-A0A0H4BXJ3-F1
#
_entry.id   AF-A0A0H4BXJ3-F1
#
_cell.length_a   1.000
_cell.length_b   1.000
_cell.length_c   1.000
_cell.angle_alpha   90.00
_cell.angle_beta   90.00
_cell.angle_gamma   90.00
#
_symmetry.space_group_name_H-M   'P 1'
#
loop_
_entity.id
_entity.type
_entity.pdbx_description
1 polymer ?
#
loop_
_entity_poly.entity_id
_entity_poly.type
_entity_poly.pdbx_seq_one_letter_code
_entity_poly.pdbx_strand_id
1 'polypeptide(L)'
;MALDTHGTAKDVGGGEHVPGSVLVPIGALLLGLLLAALDQTIVSTALPTIVSDLGGLEHLSWVVTAYLLASTAATPLWGKLGDQYGRKRLFQTAVVIFLIGSALCGMAQDMPQLIAFRALQGLGGGGLMVLSMAIVGDLVPPRERGRYQGLFGAVFGATSVLGPLLGGLFTEHLSWRWVFYVNLPVGVVALAVIAAALHIPRRTARHVIDYLGTFLIASVATCLILVASLGGTTWAWDSAQTIGLAVLGVLLALAFVAVERRAAEPVLPLTLFRVRTFTLSAVISFVVGFAMFGAMTYLPTFLQVVHGISPTLSGVHMLPMVAGLLLASTVSGQIVSRTGRWKVFPVAGTAVTTLGLLLLHRLDETSGTAVMSVYFFVFGLGLGLVMQVLVLIVQNAVSYEDLGVATSGATFFRSIGASFGVAVFGTVFASRLGHELADAFRGVRLPPGITPDALKADPRGIGALPPPLRPAALHAYASAITDVFLYAAPVALLGFLLAWFLREDRLRGSVTAPDVSETIPPNPVERSSYDEVCRALSVLGTREGRREVYRSITERAGYDLLPAASWLLLRIRRYGSVEPAVLAERSPVPLQAVMAAARQVEERRLAEREGLDLVLTDAGREVAERLATAREESLAALLGDWWQPGRSTDLGRLVHDLTGELCGAERERPHNGTVAKVS
;
A
#
# COMPACT_ATOMS: atom_id res chain seq x y z
N MET A 1 -12.75 -10.14 63.53
CA MET A 1 -13.54 -10.83 62.49
C MET A 1 -13.45 -9.98 61.23
N ALA A 2 -12.87 -10.53 60.15
CA ALA A 2 -12.70 -9.94 58.81
C ALA A 2 -11.77 -8.69 58.72
N LEU A 3 -10.93 -8.45 57.70
CA LEU A 3 -10.60 -9.10 56.43
C LEU A 3 -9.28 -8.46 55.90
N ASP A 4 -8.57 -9.18 55.04
CA ASP A 4 -7.33 -8.82 54.33
C ASP A 4 -7.33 -7.48 53.59
N THR A 5 -6.13 -6.90 53.35
CA THR A 5 -5.63 -6.59 51.99
C THR A 5 -4.18 -6.08 52.01
N HIS A 6 -3.27 -6.94 51.54
CA HIS A 6 -1.96 -6.57 51.01
C HIS A 6 -2.11 -5.95 49.61
N GLY A 7 -1.30 -4.95 49.29
CA GLY A 7 -1.17 -4.41 47.93
C GLY A 7 0.01 -3.46 47.81
N THR A 8 1.22 -4.00 47.71
CA THR A 8 2.46 -3.28 47.42
C THR A 8 2.47 -2.75 45.98
N ALA A 9 2.88 -1.48 45.85
CA ALA A 9 3.04 -0.77 44.59
C ALA A 9 4.01 -1.50 43.66
N LYS A 10 3.56 -1.78 42.43
CA LYS A 10 4.41 -2.25 41.34
C LYS A 10 4.68 -1.08 40.39
N ASP A 11 5.95 -0.70 40.31
CA ASP A 11 6.53 0.06 39.20
C ASP A 11 6.06 -0.52 37.86
N VAL A 12 5.46 0.33 37.02
CA VAL A 12 5.24 0.03 35.60
C VAL A 12 6.12 0.97 34.79
N GLY A 13 7.42 0.72 34.86
CA GLY A 13 8.34 1.02 33.76
C GLY A 13 8.20 -0.08 32.71
N GLY A 14 7.25 0.07 31.78
CA GLY A 14 7.04 -0.84 30.66
C GLY A 14 7.53 -0.20 29.37
N GLY A 15 8.74 -0.55 28.93
CA GLY A 15 9.18 -0.25 27.57
C GLY A 15 8.20 -0.84 26.56
N GLU A 16 7.92 -0.08 25.49
CA GLU A 16 7.11 -0.48 24.33
C GLU A 16 7.60 -1.82 23.78
N HIS A 17 7.00 -2.90 24.27
CA HIS A 17 7.08 -4.20 23.64
C HIS A 17 6.05 -4.20 22.52
N VAL A 18 6.52 -4.29 21.27
CA VAL A 18 5.69 -4.70 20.14
C VAL A 18 5.01 -6.02 20.56
N PRO A 19 3.68 -6.07 20.71
CA PRO A 19 3.04 -7.26 21.25
C PRO A 19 3.28 -8.43 20.30
N GLY A 20 3.72 -9.57 20.84
CA GLY A 20 3.96 -10.81 20.09
C GLY A 20 2.73 -11.34 19.32
N SER A 21 1.55 -10.72 19.50
CA SER A 21 0.30 -11.04 18.81
C SER A 21 0.26 -10.63 17.34
N VAL A 22 1.09 -9.69 16.87
CA VAL A 22 1.06 -9.19 15.48
C VAL A 22 1.97 -9.98 14.53
N LEU A 23 3.06 -10.55 15.05
CA LEU A 23 4.02 -11.32 14.27
C LEU A 23 3.43 -12.64 13.76
N VAL A 24 2.59 -13.30 14.56
CA VAL A 24 1.98 -14.59 14.19
C VAL A 24 1.00 -14.46 13.00
N PRO A 25 0.04 -13.51 12.99
CA PRO A 25 -0.78 -13.25 11.81
C PRO A 25 0.04 -12.84 10.60
N ILE A 26 1.06 -12.00 10.77
CA ILE A 26 1.92 -11.57 9.65
C ILE A 26 2.70 -12.75 9.07
N GLY A 27 3.25 -13.63 9.90
CA GLY A 27 3.89 -14.86 9.43
C GLY A 27 2.95 -15.71 8.56
N ALA A 28 1.68 -15.79 8.92
CA ALA A 28 0.70 -16.53 8.13
C ALA A 28 0.30 -15.83 6.82
N LEU A 29 0.24 -14.49 6.79
CA LEU A 29 0.06 -13.71 5.56
C LEU A 29 1.26 -13.88 4.61
N LEU A 30 2.47 -13.91 5.17
CA LEU A 30 3.71 -14.16 4.43
C LEU A 30 3.77 -15.60 3.91
N LEU A 31 3.26 -16.59 4.65
CA LEU A 31 3.10 -17.96 4.15
C LEU A 31 2.11 -18.03 2.98
N GLY A 32 0.97 -17.31 3.06
CA GLY A 32 0.04 -17.24 1.93
C GLY A 32 0.64 -16.55 0.70
N LEU A 33 1.44 -15.51 0.90
CA LEU A 33 2.20 -14.89 -0.18
C LEU A 33 3.26 -15.84 -0.76
N LEU A 34 3.99 -16.54 0.10
CA LEU A 34 5.00 -17.54 -0.27
C LEU A 34 4.37 -18.61 -1.16
N LEU A 35 3.20 -19.13 -0.78
CA LEU A 35 2.44 -20.09 -1.59
C LEU A 35 2.12 -19.55 -2.99
N ALA A 36 1.57 -18.34 -3.08
CA ALA A 36 1.19 -17.74 -4.35
C ALA A 36 2.41 -17.48 -5.26
N ALA A 37 3.51 -16.99 -4.68
CA ALA A 37 4.74 -16.72 -5.42
C ALA A 37 5.45 -18.03 -5.81
N LEU A 38 5.56 -18.99 -4.88
CA LEU A 38 6.25 -20.26 -5.10
C LEU A 38 5.61 -21.02 -6.27
N ASP A 39 4.28 -21.08 -6.29
CA ASP A 39 3.50 -21.76 -7.32
C ASP A 39 3.75 -21.24 -8.74
N GLN A 40 4.02 -19.94 -8.93
CA GLN A 40 4.42 -19.40 -10.24
C GLN A 40 5.79 -19.93 -10.67
N THR A 41 6.76 -19.91 -9.74
CA THR A 41 8.15 -20.27 -10.04
C THR A 41 8.39 -21.77 -10.17
N ILE A 42 7.76 -22.59 -9.33
CA ILE A 42 7.94 -24.04 -9.28
C ILE A 42 7.30 -24.74 -10.49
N VAL A 43 6.16 -24.23 -10.97
CA VAL A 43 5.49 -24.78 -12.15
C VAL A 43 6.26 -24.45 -13.42
N SER A 44 6.92 -23.29 -13.49
CA SER A 44 7.75 -22.92 -14.64
C SER A 44 8.91 -23.91 -14.86
N THR A 45 9.49 -24.48 -13.80
CA THR A 45 10.58 -25.45 -13.94
C THR A 45 10.09 -26.87 -14.22
N ALA A 46 8.89 -27.22 -13.74
CA ALA A 46 8.27 -28.51 -13.99
C ALA A 46 7.57 -28.61 -15.35
N LEU A 47 7.36 -27.48 -16.02
CA LEU A 47 6.55 -27.36 -17.24
C LEU A 47 6.95 -28.32 -18.37
N PRO A 48 8.25 -28.53 -18.69
CA PRO A 48 8.63 -29.48 -19.74
C PRO A 48 8.25 -30.92 -19.40
N THR A 49 8.37 -31.33 -18.14
CA THR A 49 8.02 -32.67 -17.67
C THR A 49 6.51 -32.88 -17.70
N ILE A 50 5.72 -31.88 -17.30
CA ILE A 50 4.25 -31.91 -17.36
C ILE A 50 3.76 -32.19 -18.78
N VAL A 51 4.37 -31.54 -19.78
CA VAL A 51 3.99 -31.67 -21.19
C VAL A 51 4.45 -33.00 -21.79
N SER A 52 5.60 -33.50 -21.33
CA SER A 52 6.05 -34.84 -21.70
C SER A 52 5.06 -35.92 -21.24
N ASP A 53 4.45 -35.75 -20.06
CA ASP A 53 3.52 -36.72 -19.48
C ASP A 53 2.07 -36.58 -20.00
N LEU A 54 1.58 -35.34 -20.15
CA LEU A 54 0.18 -35.06 -20.54
C LEU A 54 0.00 -34.83 -22.06
N GLY A 55 1.09 -34.68 -22.81
CA GLY A 55 1.07 -34.27 -24.21
C GLY A 55 0.65 -32.80 -24.38
N GLY A 56 0.46 -32.37 -25.64
CA GLY A 56 -0.09 -31.03 -25.94
C GLY A 56 0.90 -29.88 -25.82
N LEU A 57 2.02 -29.94 -26.57
CA LEU A 57 3.01 -28.85 -26.69
C LEU A 57 2.37 -27.50 -27.04
N GLU A 58 1.31 -27.49 -27.83
CA GLU A 58 0.58 -26.28 -28.22
C GLU A 58 -0.10 -25.55 -27.03
N HIS A 59 -0.30 -26.25 -25.92
CA HIS A 59 -0.95 -25.75 -24.71
C HIS A 59 0.02 -25.31 -23.60
N LEU A 60 1.34 -25.37 -23.85
CA LEU A 60 2.40 -25.01 -22.90
C LEU A 60 2.22 -23.62 -22.28
N SER A 61 2.05 -22.63 -23.15
CA SER A 61 1.92 -21.22 -22.75
C SER A 61 0.62 -20.96 -21.98
N TRP A 62 -0.41 -21.79 -22.19
CA TRP A 62 -1.71 -21.64 -21.54
C TRP A 62 -1.68 -22.02 -20.06
N VAL A 63 -0.80 -22.91 -19.61
CA VAL A 63 -0.69 -23.30 -18.19
C VAL A 63 -0.28 -22.12 -17.30
N VAL A 64 0.65 -21.30 -17.78
CA VAL A 64 1.11 -20.08 -17.08
C VAL A 64 0.13 -18.93 -17.34
N THR A 65 -0.31 -18.78 -18.59
CA THR A 65 -1.22 -17.69 -18.98
C THR A 65 -2.55 -17.78 -18.23
N ALA A 66 -3.18 -18.96 -18.11
CA ALA A 66 -4.47 -19.11 -17.43
C ALA A 66 -4.40 -18.73 -15.94
N TYR A 67 -3.31 -19.07 -15.26
CA TYR A 67 -3.09 -18.66 -13.88
C TYR A 67 -2.92 -17.13 -13.76
N LEU A 68 -2.08 -16.52 -14.60
CA LEU A 68 -1.85 -15.08 -14.61
C LEU A 68 -3.12 -14.29 -14.96
N LEU A 69 -3.88 -14.82 -15.92
CA LEU A 69 -5.17 -14.29 -16.35
C LEU A 69 -6.17 -14.25 -15.19
N ALA A 70 -6.37 -15.41 -14.55
CA ALA A 70 -7.34 -15.54 -13.47
C ALA A 70 -6.93 -14.75 -12.22
N SER A 71 -5.65 -14.75 -11.86
CA SER A 71 -5.13 -13.98 -10.71
C SER A 71 -5.25 -12.48 -10.92
N THR A 72 -4.97 -11.99 -12.14
CA THR A 72 -5.10 -10.57 -12.46
C THR A 72 -6.56 -10.14 -12.54
N ALA A 73 -7.43 -10.94 -13.15
CA ALA A 73 -8.85 -10.66 -13.24
C ALA A 73 -9.54 -10.65 -11.85
N ALA A 74 -9.12 -11.52 -10.94
CA ALA A 74 -9.67 -11.60 -9.59
C ALA A 74 -9.13 -10.52 -8.63
N THR A 75 -8.02 -9.87 -8.96
CA THR A 75 -7.33 -8.91 -8.07
C THR A 75 -8.23 -7.76 -7.59
N PRO A 76 -8.94 -7.01 -8.46
CA PRO A 76 -9.85 -5.95 -8.03
C PRO A 76 -11.01 -6.48 -7.19
N LEU A 77 -11.53 -7.66 -7.59
CA LEU A 77 -12.64 -8.31 -6.92
C LEU A 77 -12.30 -8.65 -5.47
N TRP A 78 -11.13 -9.25 -5.23
CA TRP A 78 -10.66 -9.53 -3.88
C TRP A 78 -10.44 -8.29 -3.04
N GLY A 79 -9.92 -7.21 -3.64
CA GLY A 79 -9.76 -5.92 -2.97
C GLY A 79 -11.09 -5.41 -2.40
N LYS A 80 -12.09 -5.29 -3.27
CA LYS A 80 -13.41 -4.78 -2.90
C LYS A 80 -14.18 -5.72 -1.98
N LEU A 81 -14.24 -7.02 -2.29
CA LEU A 81 -14.91 -7.99 -1.41
C LEU A 81 -14.24 -8.05 -0.03
N GLY A 82 -12.91 -7.86 0.02
CA GLY A 82 -12.16 -7.78 1.26
C GLY A 82 -12.57 -6.58 2.13
N ASP A 83 -12.84 -5.44 1.51
CA ASP A 83 -13.34 -4.25 2.21
C ASP A 83 -14.77 -4.46 2.73
N GLN A 84 -15.64 -5.08 1.92
CA GLN A 84 -17.08 -5.21 2.21
C GLN A 84 -17.40 -6.35 3.20
N TYR A 85 -16.83 -7.54 2.99
CA TYR A 85 -17.16 -8.76 3.74
C TYR A 85 -16.14 -9.10 4.83
N GLY A 86 -15.09 -8.27 4.94
CA GLY A 86 -14.02 -8.39 5.92
C GLY A 86 -12.84 -9.23 5.42
N ARG A 87 -11.64 -8.63 5.49
CA ARG A 87 -10.41 -9.19 4.91
C ARG A 87 -10.04 -10.57 5.45
N LYS A 88 -10.27 -10.88 6.73
CA LYS A 88 -9.93 -12.20 7.33
C LYS A 88 -10.63 -13.34 6.60
N ARG A 89 -11.95 -13.25 6.43
CA ARG A 89 -12.74 -14.34 5.82
C ARG A 89 -12.38 -14.50 4.36
N LEU A 90 -12.23 -13.39 3.64
CA LEU A 90 -11.93 -13.41 2.22
C LEU A 90 -10.51 -13.96 1.98
N PHE A 91 -9.56 -13.69 2.86
CA PHE A 91 -8.24 -14.31 2.79
C PHE A 91 -8.32 -15.82 2.98
N GLN A 92 -9.08 -16.29 3.98
CA GLN A 92 -9.31 -17.73 4.19
C GLN A 92 -9.98 -18.38 2.98
N THR A 93 -10.98 -17.72 2.37
CA THR A 93 -11.62 -18.19 1.14
C THR A 93 -10.62 -18.26 -0.02
N ALA A 94 -9.75 -17.25 -0.18
CA ALA A 94 -8.71 -17.26 -1.21
C ALA A 94 -7.72 -18.41 -1.00
N VAL A 95 -7.28 -18.68 0.23
CA VAL A 95 -6.46 -19.86 0.57
C VAL A 95 -7.18 -21.15 0.19
N VAL A 96 -8.46 -21.31 0.56
CA VAL A 96 -9.22 -22.53 0.26
C VAL A 96 -9.38 -22.75 -1.25
N ILE A 97 -9.73 -21.70 -2.01
CA ILE A 97 -9.83 -21.77 -3.48
C ILE A 97 -8.48 -22.16 -4.08
N PHE A 98 -7.40 -21.54 -3.60
CA PHE A 98 -6.04 -21.86 -4.04
C PHE A 98 -5.67 -23.32 -3.76
N LEU A 99 -5.97 -23.83 -2.55
CA LEU A 99 -5.68 -25.21 -2.17
C LEU A 99 -6.49 -26.23 -2.97
N ILE A 100 -7.78 -25.96 -3.20
CA ILE A 100 -8.63 -26.81 -4.05
C ILE A 100 -8.10 -26.80 -5.48
N GLY A 101 -7.78 -25.63 -6.03
CA GLY A 101 -7.17 -25.51 -7.36
C GLY A 101 -5.85 -26.28 -7.47
N SER A 102 -4.99 -26.19 -6.45
CA SER A 102 -3.72 -26.92 -6.39
C SER A 102 -3.94 -28.43 -6.32
N ALA A 103 -4.88 -28.91 -5.49
CA ALA A 103 -5.21 -30.33 -5.40
C ALA A 103 -5.74 -30.88 -6.74
N LEU A 104 -6.60 -30.11 -7.42
CA LEU A 104 -7.13 -30.46 -8.74
C LEU A 104 -6.04 -30.45 -9.82
N CYS A 105 -5.11 -29.48 -9.80
CA CYS A 105 -3.95 -29.48 -10.72
C CYS A 105 -3.09 -30.73 -10.55
N GLY A 106 -2.83 -31.15 -9.30
CA GLY A 106 -2.15 -32.41 -9.00
C GLY A 106 -2.95 -33.65 -9.41
N MET A 107 -4.26 -33.54 -9.61
CA MET A 107 -5.14 -34.61 -10.09
C MET A 107 -5.39 -34.60 -11.61
N ALA A 108 -4.89 -33.58 -12.34
CA ALA A 108 -5.15 -33.44 -13.77
C ALA A 108 -4.72 -34.66 -14.59
N GLN A 109 -5.55 -35.03 -15.56
CA GLN A 109 -5.32 -36.17 -16.46
C GLN A 109 -4.98 -35.72 -17.89
N ASP A 110 -5.31 -34.49 -18.25
CA ASP A 110 -5.03 -33.90 -19.57
C ASP A 110 -4.70 -32.40 -19.45
N MET A 111 -4.12 -31.82 -20.50
CA MET A 111 -3.73 -30.40 -20.53
C MET A 111 -4.91 -29.43 -20.36
N PRO A 112 -6.05 -29.60 -21.05
CA PRO A 112 -7.23 -28.75 -20.83
C PRO A 112 -7.72 -28.74 -19.37
N GLN A 113 -7.79 -29.90 -18.71
CA GLN A 113 -8.11 -29.99 -17.28
C GLN A 113 -7.09 -29.24 -16.43
N LEU A 114 -5.79 -29.43 -16.69
CA LEU A 114 -4.74 -28.71 -15.98
C LEU A 114 -4.90 -27.19 -16.14
N ILE A 115 -5.19 -26.71 -17.35
CA ILE A 115 -5.41 -25.28 -17.62
C ILE A 115 -6.63 -24.75 -16.86
N ALA A 116 -7.75 -25.49 -16.88
CA ALA A 116 -8.96 -25.11 -16.15
C ALA A 116 -8.72 -25.06 -14.63
N PHE A 117 -8.02 -26.05 -14.08
CA PHE A 117 -7.66 -26.07 -12.66
C PHE A 117 -6.65 -24.98 -12.30
N ARG A 118 -5.73 -24.63 -13.21
CA ARG A 118 -4.80 -23.49 -13.04
C ARG A 118 -5.52 -22.15 -13.05
N ALA A 119 -6.56 -21.99 -13.86
CA ALA A 119 -7.42 -20.82 -13.80
C ALA A 119 -8.11 -20.72 -12.43
N LEU A 120 -8.69 -21.82 -11.93
CA LEU A 120 -9.30 -21.86 -10.60
C LEU A 120 -8.28 -21.54 -9.49
N GLN A 121 -7.08 -22.10 -9.57
CA GLN A 121 -6.00 -21.83 -8.63
C GLN A 121 -5.56 -20.36 -8.68
N GLY A 122 -5.45 -19.78 -9.88
CA GLY A 122 -5.11 -18.38 -10.09
C GLY A 122 -6.11 -17.42 -9.45
N LEU A 123 -7.41 -17.74 -9.47
CA LEU A 123 -8.43 -16.95 -8.76
C LEU A 123 -8.07 -16.82 -7.26
N GLY A 124 -7.64 -17.90 -6.61
CA GLY A 124 -7.17 -17.87 -5.22
C GLY A 124 -5.85 -17.11 -5.06
N GLY A 125 -4.89 -17.34 -5.97
CA GLY A 125 -3.55 -16.74 -5.94
C GLY A 125 -3.55 -15.22 -5.99
N GLY A 126 -4.41 -14.63 -6.84
CA GLY A 126 -4.59 -13.17 -6.90
C GLY A 126 -5.10 -12.60 -5.57
N GLY A 127 -6.03 -13.31 -4.92
CA GLY A 127 -6.56 -12.95 -3.61
C GLY A 127 -5.49 -12.99 -2.52
N LEU A 128 -4.66 -14.04 -2.49
CA LEU A 128 -3.55 -14.16 -1.54
C LEU A 128 -2.58 -12.98 -1.62
N MET A 129 -2.21 -12.55 -2.83
CA MET A 129 -1.31 -11.41 -2.99
C MET A 129 -1.94 -10.09 -2.51
N VAL A 130 -3.16 -9.79 -2.95
CA VAL A 130 -3.82 -8.50 -2.72
C VAL A 130 -4.26 -8.36 -1.26
N LEU A 131 -4.92 -9.39 -0.72
CA LEU A 131 -5.43 -9.38 0.64
C LEU A 131 -4.29 -9.44 1.67
N SER A 132 -3.18 -10.13 1.40
CA SER A 132 -2.00 -10.08 2.29
C SER A 132 -1.48 -8.65 2.45
N MET A 133 -1.31 -7.93 1.34
CA MET A 133 -0.83 -6.54 1.39
C MET A 133 -1.83 -5.62 2.11
N ALA A 134 -3.13 -5.82 1.87
CA ALA A 134 -4.17 -5.03 2.49
C ALA A 134 -4.30 -5.27 4.01
N ILE A 135 -4.25 -6.54 4.45
CA ILE A 135 -4.33 -6.90 5.88
C ILE A 135 -3.11 -6.37 6.65
N VAL A 136 -1.92 -6.38 6.04
CA VAL A 136 -0.74 -5.74 6.65
C VAL A 136 -0.95 -4.24 6.81
N GLY A 137 -1.63 -3.59 5.87
CA GLY A 137 -2.06 -2.19 6.02
C GLY A 137 -2.95 -1.95 7.23
N ASP A 138 -3.85 -2.87 7.53
CA ASP A 138 -4.78 -2.77 8.67
C ASP A 138 -4.13 -3.08 10.02
N LEU A 139 -3.18 -4.02 10.05
CA LEU A 139 -2.49 -4.46 11.28
C LEU A 139 -1.31 -3.57 11.67
N VAL A 140 -0.64 -2.97 10.70
CA VAL A 140 0.65 -2.32 10.90
C VAL A 140 0.52 -0.80 10.76
N PRO A 141 0.94 -0.04 11.78
CA PRO A 141 1.01 1.42 11.71
C PRO A 141 1.82 1.89 10.50
N PRO A 142 1.45 3.00 9.82
CA PRO A 142 2.13 3.47 8.60
C PRO A 142 3.66 3.56 8.71
N ARG A 143 4.18 3.86 9.90
CA ARG A 143 5.62 3.97 10.21
C ARG A 143 6.38 2.64 10.15
N GLU A 144 5.70 1.53 10.44
CA GLU A 144 6.31 0.20 10.47
C GLU A 144 6.09 -0.59 9.17
N ARG A 145 5.16 -0.14 8.32
CA ARG A 145 4.86 -0.80 7.03
C ARG A 145 6.10 -0.99 6.15
N GLY A 146 7.11 -0.12 6.26
CA GLY A 146 8.44 -0.27 5.64
C GLY A 146 9.07 -1.63 5.92
N ARG A 147 9.21 -1.94 7.21
CA ARG A 147 9.83 -3.18 7.69
C ARG A 147 9.04 -4.41 7.27
N TYR A 148 7.72 -4.34 7.37
CA TYR A 148 6.85 -5.49 7.06
C TYR A 148 6.74 -5.73 5.54
N GLN A 149 6.72 -4.70 4.70
CA GLN A 149 6.84 -4.88 3.25
C GLN A 149 8.22 -5.42 2.86
N GLY A 150 9.26 -5.13 3.64
CA GLY A 150 10.54 -5.81 3.50
C GLY A 150 10.45 -7.34 3.67
N LEU A 151 9.53 -7.84 4.50
CA LEU A 151 9.31 -9.29 4.59
C LEU A 151 8.68 -9.85 3.30
N PHE A 152 7.87 -9.08 2.56
CA PHE A 152 7.31 -9.51 1.28
C PHE A 152 8.42 -9.67 0.24
N GLY A 153 9.33 -8.70 0.13
CA GLY A 153 10.47 -8.81 -0.77
C GLY A 153 11.39 -9.98 -0.40
N ALA A 154 11.58 -10.25 0.90
CA ALA A 154 12.33 -11.41 1.36
C ALA A 154 11.64 -12.74 0.97
N VAL A 155 10.31 -12.80 1.03
CA VAL A 155 9.53 -13.95 0.53
C VAL A 155 9.72 -14.12 -0.98
N PHE A 156 9.62 -13.06 -1.78
CA PHE A 156 9.88 -13.14 -3.23
C PHE A 156 11.32 -13.60 -3.54
N GLY A 157 12.31 -13.13 -2.78
CA GLY A 157 13.69 -13.59 -2.89
C GLY A 157 13.85 -15.06 -2.52
N ALA A 158 13.28 -15.50 -1.40
CA ALA A 158 13.29 -16.90 -0.99
C ALA A 158 12.62 -17.79 -2.04
N THR A 159 11.47 -17.37 -2.55
CA THR A 159 10.75 -18.04 -3.64
C THR A 159 11.59 -18.17 -4.91
N SER A 160 12.36 -17.15 -5.28
CA SER A 160 13.19 -17.21 -6.50
C SER A 160 14.23 -18.33 -6.48
N VAL A 161 14.69 -18.74 -5.29
CA VAL A 161 15.60 -19.87 -5.10
C VAL A 161 14.83 -21.17 -4.88
N LEU A 162 13.85 -21.14 -3.96
CA LEU A 162 13.09 -22.32 -3.54
C LEU A 162 12.23 -22.90 -4.66
N GLY A 163 11.67 -22.06 -5.52
CA GLY A 163 10.80 -22.49 -6.63
C GLY A 163 11.53 -23.42 -7.59
N PRO A 164 12.60 -22.98 -8.25
CA PRO A 164 13.35 -23.84 -9.16
C PRO A 164 13.94 -25.07 -8.47
N LEU A 165 14.45 -24.93 -7.25
CA LEU A 165 15.05 -26.02 -6.49
C LEU A 165 14.03 -27.11 -6.14
N LEU A 166 12.89 -26.74 -5.57
CA LEU A 166 11.82 -27.69 -5.25
C LEU A 166 11.19 -28.28 -6.50
N GLY A 167 11.02 -27.47 -7.55
CA GLY A 167 10.47 -27.92 -8.82
C GLY A 167 11.34 -28.99 -9.47
N GLY A 168 12.64 -28.73 -9.58
CA GLY A 168 13.63 -29.70 -10.07
C GLY A 168 13.64 -30.97 -9.22
N LEU A 169 13.77 -30.84 -7.90
CA LEU A 169 13.76 -31.97 -6.95
C LEU A 169 12.52 -32.85 -7.11
N PHE A 170 11.33 -32.24 -7.22
CA PHE A 170 10.08 -32.99 -7.38
C PHE A 170 9.93 -33.63 -8.75
N THR A 171 10.42 -32.99 -9.82
CA THR A 171 10.40 -33.61 -11.16
C THR A 171 11.44 -34.70 -11.35
N GLU A 172 12.59 -34.61 -10.67
CA GLU A 172 13.70 -35.57 -10.82
C GLU A 172 13.55 -36.80 -9.93
N HIS A 173 13.05 -36.64 -8.70
CA HIS A 173 12.97 -37.72 -7.71
C HIS A 173 11.55 -38.20 -7.40
N LEU A 174 10.53 -37.40 -7.74
CA LEU A 174 9.12 -37.68 -7.46
C LEU A 174 8.33 -37.60 -8.79
N SER A 175 7.11 -37.07 -8.73
CA SER A 175 6.28 -36.77 -9.89
C SER A 175 6.01 -35.28 -9.92
N TRP A 176 5.84 -34.70 -11.11
CA TRP A 176 5.42 -33.31 -11.29
C TRP A 176 4.15 -32.96 -10.50
N ARG A 177 3.30 -33.93 -10.17
CA ARG A 177 2.08 -33.73 -9.38
C ARG A 177 2.38 -33.17 -7.97
N TRP A 178 3.54 -33.51 -7.40
CA TRP A 178 3.98 -33.02 -6.09
C TRP A 178 4.29 -31.53 -6.06
N VAL A 179 4.57 -30.93 -7.23
CA VAL A 179 4.70 -29.49 -7.41
C VAL A 179 3.43 -28.77 -6.98
N PHE A 180 2.26 -29.40 -7.14
CA PHE A 180 0.99 -28.87 -6.67
C PHE A 180 0.62 -29.36 -5.27
N TYR A 181 0.98 -30.60 -4.90
CA TYR A 181 0.64 -31.12 -3.57
C TYR A 181 1.43 -30.46 -2.43
N VAL A 182 2.62 -29.91 -2.68
CA VAL A 182 3.42 -29.18 -1.67
C VAL A 182 2.68 -27.96 -1.10
N ASN A 183 1.78 -27.37 -1.89
CA ASN A 183 1.00 -26.20 -1.47
C ASN A 183 -0.06 -26.56 -0.40
N LEU A 184 -0.57 -27.79 -0.39
CA LEU A 184 -1.63 -28.24 0.52
C LEU A 184 -1.21 -28.16 2.01
N PRO A 185 -0.13 -28.81 2.47
CA PRO A 185 0.25 -28.77 3.88
C PRO A 185 0.57 -27.35 4.34
N VAL A 186 1.29 -26.57 3.51
CA VAL A 186 1.66 -25.19 3.85
C VAL A 186 0.42 -24.29 3.93
N GLY A 187 -0.54 -24.43 3.01
CA GLY A 187 -1.78 -23.67 3.03
C GLY A 187 -2.71 -24.05 4.18
N VAL A 188 -2.75 -25.34 4.57
CA VAL A 188 -3.50 -25.78 5.76
C VAL A 188 -2.92 -25.16 7.04
N VAL A 189 -1.59 -25.12 7.17
CA VAL A 189 -0.92 -24.43 8.29
C VAL A 189 -1.24 -22.94 8.27
N ALA A 190 -1.12 -22.26 7.14
CA ALA A 190 -1.47 -20.85 7.01
C ALA A 190 -2.93 -20.59 7.39
N LEU A 191 -3.86 -21.44 6.95
CA LEU A 191 -5.27 -21.34 7.26
C LEU A 191 -5.54 -21.51 8.75
N ALA A 192 -4.91 -22.49 9.40
CA ALA A 192 -5.05 -22.76 10.82
C ALA A 192 -4.52 -21.58 11.67
N VAL A 193 -3.34 -21.06 11.33
CA VAL A 193 -2.74 -19.91 12.04
C VAL A 193 -3.59 -18.67 11.87
N ILE A 194 -4.13 -18.39 10.67
CA ILE A 194 -5.01 -17.23 10.44
C ILE A 194 -6.34 -17.38 11.17
N ALA A 195 -6.90 -18.58 11.19
CA ALA A 195 -8.14 -18.86 11.92
C ALA A 195 -7.98 -18.53 13.41
N ALA A 196 -6.88 -18.97 14.01
CA ALA A 196 -6.59 -18.81 15.44
C ALA A 196 -6.08 -17.41 15.83
N ALA A 197 -5.14 -16.83 15.08
CA ALA A 197 -4.40 -15.65 15.51
C ALA A 197 -4.94 -14.33 14.97
N LEU A 198 -5.52 -14.31 13.75
CA LEU A 198 -5.94 -13.05 13.13
C LEU A 198 -7.31 -12.62 13.67
N HIS A 199 -7.37 -11.58 14.51
CA HIS A 199 -8.62 -10.99 14.98
C HIS A 199 -8.78 -9.58 14.40
N ILE A 200 -9.58 -9.47 13.32
CA ILE A 200 -9.95 -8.18 12.73
C ILE A 200 -11.40 -7.88 13.14
N PRO A 201 -11.68 -6.76 13.83
CA PRO A 201 -13.04 -6.36 14.19
C PRO A 201 -13.94 -6.32 12.95
N ARG A 202 -15.08 -7.00 12.99
CA ARG A 202 -16.05 -6.99 11.89
C ARG A 202 -16.84 -5.69 11.93
N ARG A 203 -16.92 -5.01 10.78
CA ARG A 203 -17.95 -4.00 10.54
C ARG A 203 -19.01 -4.65 9.65
N THR A 204 -20.20 -4.84 10.20
CA THR A 204 -21.38 -5.29 9.45
C THR A 204 -22.03 -4.07 8.81
N ALA A 205 -21.67 -3.79 7.56
CA ALA A 205 -22.43 -2.90 6.68
C ALA A 205 -23.09 -3.73 5.57
N ARG A 206 -24.27 -3.30 5.10
CA ARG A 206 -24.95 -3.93 3.96
C ARG A 206 -24.31 -3.37 2.69
N HIS A 207 -23.54 -4.20 2.00
CA HIS A 207 -22.93 -3.86 0.72
C HIS A 207 -23.66 -4.55 -0.44
N VAL A 208 -23.65 -3.91 -1.60
CA VAL A 208 -24.26 -4.43 -2.83
C VAL A 208 -23.14 -4.76 -3.80
N ILE A 209 -22.92 -6.05 -4.06
CA ILE A 209 -21.89 -6.49 -5.00
C ILE A 209 -22.30 -6.08 -6.41
N ASP A 210 -21.43 -5.33 -7.09
CA ASP A 210 -21.54 -5.07 -8.52
C ASP A 210 -20.97 -6.25 -9.33
N TYR A 211 -21.82 -7.27 -9.53
CA TYR A 211 -21.47 -8.45 -10.32
C TYR A 211 -21.19 -8.12 -11.78
N LEU A 212 -21.90 -7.14 -12.34
CA LEU A 212 -21.78 -6.77 -13.76
C LEU A 212 -20.47 -6.02 -14.01
N GLY A 213 -20.15 -5.01 -13.19
CA GLY A 213 -18.87 -4.29 -13.25
C GLY A 213 -17.69 -5.23 -13.00
N THR A 214 -17.83 -6.16 -12.04
CA THR A 214 -16.82 -7.21 -11.78
C THR A 214 -16.59 -8.09 -13.00
N PHE A 215 -17.65 -8.60 -13.61
CA PHE A 215 -17.53 -9.46 -14.79
C PHE A 215 -16.91 -8.70 -15.97
N LEU A 216 -17.30 -7.44 -16.17
CA LEU A 216 -16.77 -6.60 -17.24
C LEU A 216 -15.29 -6.29 -17.05
N ILE A 217 -14.84 -5.87 -15.86
CA ILE A 217 -13.42 -5.57 -15.62
C ILE A 217 -12.55 -6.82 -15.71
N ALA A 218 -13.04 -7.97 -15.23
CA ALA A 218 -12.38 -9.25 -15.39
C ALA A 218 -12.25 -9.63 -16.88
N SER A 219 -13.29 -9.39 -17.67
CA SER A 219 -13.30 -9.66 -19.11
C SER A 219 -12.38 -8.72 -19.89
N VAL A 220 -12.32 -7.43 -19.52
CA VAL A 220 -11.38 -6.45 -20.09
C VAL A 220 -9.94 -6.86 -19.80
N ALA A 221 -9.62 -7.12 -18.53
CA ALA A 221 -8.30 -7.61 -18.13
C ALA A 221 -7.94 -8.89 -18.89
N THR A 222 -8.93 -9.79 -19.05
CA THR A 222 -8.74 -11.03 -19.79
C THR A 222 -8.37 -10.78 -21.24
N CYS A 223 -9.13 -9.94 -21.95
CA CYS A 223 -8.84 -9.59 -23.34
C CYS A 223 -7.45 -8.94 -23.47
N LEU A 224 -7.11 -7.98 -22.60
CA LEU A 224 -5.82 -7.29 -22.64
C LEU A 224 -4.65 -8.25 -22.39
N ILE A 225 -4.76 -9.12 -21.40
CA ILE A 225 -3.72 -10.11 -21.07
C ILE A 225 -3.60 -11.16 -22.17
N LEU A 226 -4.70 -11.59 -22.80
CA LEU A 226 -4.66 -12.53 -23.91
C LEU A 226 -3.99 -11.92 -25.15
N VAL A 227 -4.37 -10.69 -25.51
CA VAL A 227 -3.73 -9.96 -26.62
C VAL A 227 -2.24 -9.78 -26.35
N ALA A 228 -1.86 -9.43 -25.13
CA ALA A 228 -0.47 -9.32 -24.75
C ALA A 228 0.23 -10.69 -24.81
N SER A 229 -0.23 -11.68 -24.05
CA SER A 229 0.48 -12.96 -23.85
C SER A 229 0.58 -13.81 -25.12
N LEU A 230 -0.49 -13.85 -25.92
CA LEU A 230 -0.57 -14.68 -27.13
C LEU A 230 -0.23 -13.91 -28.41
N GLY A 231 -0.30 -12.58 -28.38
CA GLY A 231 0.09 -11.73 -29.50
C GLY A 231 1.61 -11.75 -29.71
N GLY A 232 2.03 -12.13 -30.92
CA GLY A 232 3.44 -12.25 -31.30
C GLY A 232 4.10 -13.58 -30.95
N THR A 233 3.44 -14.44 -30.17
CA THR A 233 3.96 -15.76 -29.77
C THR A 233 3.19 -16.87 -30.49
N THR A 234 1.94 -17.11 -30.10
CA THR A 234 1.06 -18.13 -30.68
C THR A 234 0.30 -17.59 -31.88
N TRP A 235 -0.14 -16.33 -31.82
CA TRP A 235 -0.85 -15.66 -32.91
C TRP A 235 -0.05 -14.46 -33.37
N ALA A 236 0.02 -14.25 -34.69
CA ALA A 236 0.62 -13.05 -35.23
C ALA A 236 -0.17 -11.80 -34.78
N TRP A 237 0.50 -10.66 -34.69
CA TRP A 237 -0.11 -9.39 -34.24
C TRP A 237 -1.22 -8.91 -35.18
N ASP A 238 -1.10 -9.21 -36.48
CA ASP A 238 -2.04 -8.91 -37.56
C ASP A 238 -3.16 -9.96 -37.71
N SER A 239 -3.14 -11.01 -36.89
CA SER A 239 -4.13 -12.07 -36.91
C SER A 239 -5.53 -11.57 -36.55
N ALA A 240 -6.55 -12.07 -37.24
CA ALA A 240 -7.95 -11.72 -37.00
C ALA A 240 -8.38 -12.03 -35.55
N GLN A 241 -7.81 -13.05 -34.93
CA GLN A 241 -8.04 -13.43 -33.53
C GLN A 241 -7.51 -12.37 -32.57
N THR A 242 -6.27 -11.90 -32.76
CA THR A 242 -5.62 -10.88 -31.93
C THR A 242 -6.36 -9.54 -32.06
N ILE A 243 -6.68 -9.13 -33.30
CA ILE A 243 -7.42 -7.90 -33.58
C ILE A 243 -8.85 -8.01 -33.01
N GLY A 244 -9.52 -9.15 -33.19
CA GLY A 244 -10.85 -9.41 -32.65
C GLY A 244 -10.90 -9.31 -31.12
N LEU A 245 -9.91 -9.89 -30.42
CA LEU A 245 -9.76 -9.77 -28.97
C LEU A 245 -9.45 -8.34 -28.53
N ALA A 246 -8.62 -7.60 -29.29
CA ALA A 246 -8.31 -6.20 -29.00
C ALA A 246 -9.56 -5.32 -29.14
N VAL A 247 -10.31 -5.47 -30.23
CA VAL A 247 -11.58 -4.76 -30.46
C VAL A 247 -12.61 -5.13 -29.39
N LEU A 248 -12.76 -6.42 -29.07
CA LEU A 248 -13.63 -6.87 -27.99
C LEU A 248 -13.23 -6.28 -26.64
N GLY A 249 -11.93 -6.23 -26.33
CA GLY A 249 -11.41 -5.59 -25.13
C GLY A 249 -11.77 -4.12 -25.04
N VAL A 250 -11.66 -3.37 -26.16
CA VAL A 250 -12.07 -1.95 -26.22
C VAL A 250 -13.58 -1.80 -26.02
N LEU A 251 -14.40 -2.63 -26.68
CA LEU A 251 -15.86 -2.60 -26.53
C LEU A 251 -16.29 -2.93 -25.10
N LEU A 252 -15.66 -3.94 -24.48
CA LEU A 252 -15.91 -4.30 -23.08
C LEU A 252 -15.44 -3.21 -22.12
N ALA A 253 -14.34 -2.51 -22.42
CA ALA A 253 -13.89 -1.38 -21.62
C ALA A 253 -14.85 -0.20 -21.70
N LEU A 254 -15.41 0.09 -22.88
CA LEU A 254 -16.46 1.10 -23.05
C LEU A 254 -17.74 0.70 -22.29
N ALA A 255 -18.13 -0.57 -22.37
CA ALA A 255 -19.26 -1.11 -21.62
C ALA A 255 -19.02 -1.04 -20.10
N PHE A 256 -17.82 -1.37 -19.64
CA PHE A 256 -17.40 -1.23 -18.25
C PHE A 256 -17.57 0.22 -17.78
N VAL A 257 -17.02 1.19 -18.51
CA VAL A 257 -17.16 2.62 -18.14
C VAL A 257 -18.63 3.05 -18.11
N ALA A 258 -19.49 2.54 -19.00
CA ALA A 258 -20.91 2.88 -19.01
C ALA A 258 -21.68 2.28 -17.82
N VAL A 259 -21.38 1.04 -17.44
CA VAL A 259 -21.97 0.35 -16.27
C VAL A 259 -21.49 0.96 -14.97
N GLU A 260 -20.18 1.21 -14.87
CA GLU A 260 -19.54 1.75 -13.66
C GLU A 260 -20.06 3.14 -13.30
N ARG A 261 -20.43 3.94 -14.31
CA ARG A 261 -21.09 5.25 -14.11
C ARG A 261 -22.47 5.16 -13.47
N ARG A 262 -23.13 4.00 -13.55
CA ARG A 262 -24.50 3.76 -13.07
C ARG A 262 -24.55 2.87 -11.82
N ALA A 263 -23.46 2.18 -11.48
CA ALA A 263 -23.38 1.30 -10.33
C ALA A 263 -23.46 2.08 -9.01
N ALA A 264 -24.22 1.55 -8.04
CA ALA A 264 -24.37 2.15 -6.71
C ALA A 264 -23.08 2.04 -5.88
N GLU A 265 -22.42 0.88 -5.94
CA GLU A 265 -21.08 0.67 -5.40
C GLU A 265 -20.19 0.20 -6.58
N PRO A 266 -19.49 1.09 -7.29
CA PRO A 266 -18.59 0.73 -8.40
C PRO A 266 -17.40 -0.12 -7.90
N VAL A 267 -16.91 -1.06 -8.71
CA VAL A 267 -15.67 -1.85 -8.44
C VAL A 267 -14.42 -0.97 -8.45
N LEU A 268 -14.38 0.01 -9.35
CA LEU A 268 -13.32 1.00 -9.48
C LEU A 268 -13.96 2.37 -9.79
N PRO A 269 -14.25 3.19 -8.76
CA PRO A 269 -14.93 4.46 -8.92
C PRO A 269 -14.18 5.36 -9.88
N LEU A 270 -14.85 5.81 -10.95
CA LEU A 270 -14.25 6.70 -11.93
C LEU A 270 -13.87 8.07 -11.34
N THR A 271 -14.45 8.43 -10.19
CA THR A 271 -14.07 9.59 -9.38
C THR A 271 -12.62 9.53 -8.92
N LEU A 272 -12.05 8.33 -8.70
CA LEU A 272 -10.63 8.16 -8.37
C LEU A 272 -9.72 8.66 -9.49
N PHE A 273 -10.08 8.46 -10.77
CA PHE A 273 -9.27 8.98 -11.89
C PHE A 273 -9.33 10.50 -12.03
N ARG A 274 -10.28 11.16 -11.35
CA ARG A 274 -10.31 12.63 -11.27
C ARG A 274 -9.24 13.15 -10.30
N VAL A 275 -8.80 12.31 -9.36
CA VAL A 275 -7.67 12.59 -8.48
C VAL A 275 -6.37 12.37 -9.26
N ARG A 276 -5.74 13.48 -9.65
CA ARG A 276 -4.50 13.46 -10.44
C ARG A 276 -3.41 12.55 -9.84
N THR A 277 -3.29 12.55 -8.53
CA THR A 277 -2.34 11.70 -7.78
C THR A 277 -2.62 10.21 -7.97
N PHE A 278 -3.88 9.80 -7.97
CA PHE A 278 -4.26 8.41 -8.24
C PHE A 278 -3.95 8.01 -9.68
N THR A 279 -4.37 8.80 -10.67
CA THR A 279 -4.15 8.50 -12.09
C THR A 279 -2.66 8.39 -12.42
N LEU A 280 -1.82 9.32 -11.95
CA LEU A 280 -0.37 9.24 -12.14
C LEU A 280 0.21 8.01 -11.45
N SER A 281 -0.22 7.71 -10.21
CA SER A 281 0.26 6.52 -9.49
C SER A 281 -0.14 5.22 -10.16
N ALA A 282 -1.33 5.14 -10.76
CA ALA A 282 -1.78 3.99 -11.53
C ALA A 282 -0.91 3.77 -12.78
N VAL A 283 -0.60 4.83 -13.54
CA VAL A 283 0.27 4.72 -14.73
C VAL A 283 1.70 4.36 -14.35
N ILE A 284 2.25 4.95 -13.28
CA ILE A 284 3.59 4.59 -12.80
C ILE A 284 3.57 3.14 -12.29
N SER A 285 2.51 2.68 -11.63
CA SER A 285 2.35 1.29 -11.18
C SER A 285 2.36 0.32 -12.37
N PHE A 286 1.70 0.68 -13.48
CA PHE A 286 1.77 -0.07 -14.74
C PHE A 286 3.20 -0.15 -15.27
N VAL A 287 3.91 0.98 -15.35
CA VAL A 287 5.32 1.03 -15.84
C VAL A 287 6.24 0.19 -14.96
N VAL A 288 6.10 0.26 -13.64
CA VAL A 288 6.90 -0.55 -12.71
C VAL A 288 6.56 -2.03 -12.87
N GLY A 289 5.28 -2.39 -13.01
CA GLY A 289 4.86 -3.76 -13.28
C GLY A 289 5.48 -4.31 -14.57
N PHE A 290 5.44 -3.51 -15.64
CA PHE A 290 6.03 -3.81 -16.95
C PHE A 290 7.54 -4.10 -16.84
N ALA A 291 8.29 -3.21 -16.20
CA ALA A 291 9.74 -3.39 -16.03
C ALA A 291 10.07 -4.57 -15.09
N MET A 292 9.37 -4.69 -13.96
CA MET A 292 9.65 -5.67 -12.93
C MET A 292 9.43 -7.10 -13.42
N PHE A 293 8.25 -7.42 -13.94
CA PHE A 293 7.94 -8.78 -14.36
C PHE A 293 8.68 -9.16 -15.63
N GLY A 294 8.85 -8.21 -16.56
CA GLY A 294 9.69 -8.43 -17.72
C GLY A 294 11.13 -8.80 -17.32
N ALA A 295 11.74 -8.06 -16.40
CA ALA A 295 13.08 -8.38 -15.91
C ALA A 295 13.12 -9.72 -15.15
N MET A 296 12.14 -9.97 -14.29
CA MET A 296 12.09 -11.19 -13.47
C MET A 296 11.85 -12.46 -14.29
N THR A 297 11.24 -12.36 -15.46
CA THR A 297 11.09 -13.47 -16.42
C THR A 297 12.39 -13.78 -17.17
N TYR A 298 13.15 -12.77 -17.59
CA TYR A 298 14.30 -12.98 -18.50
C TYR A 298 15.68 -13.03 -17.79
N LEU A 299 15.85 -12.40 -16.63
CA LEU A 299 17.09 -12.53 -15.84
C LEU A 299 17.44 -13.99 -15.49
N PRO A 300 16.50 -14.84 -15.02
CA PRO A 300 16.83 -16.23 -14.71
C PRO A 300 17.26 -17.00 -15.96
N THR A 301 16.59 -16.74 -17.09
CA THR A 301 16.94 -17.34 -18.38
C THR A 301 18.32 -16.91 -18.84
N PHE A 302 18.69 -15.63 -18.68
CA PHE A 302 20.05 -15.15 -18.98
C PHE A 302 21.09 -15.91 -18.16
N LEU A 303 20.91 -15.97 -16.85
CA LEU A 303 21.83 -16.66 -15.95
C LEU A 303 21.95 -18.17 -16.27
N GLN A 304 20.82 -18.84 -16.50
CA GLN A 304 20.81 -20.28 -16.71
C GLN A 304 21.31 -20.68 -18.11
N VAL A 305 20.95 -19.92 -19.15
CA VAL A 305 21.29 -20.26 -20.54
C VAL A 305 22.65 -19.70 -20.94
N VAL A 306 22.92 -18.42 -20.65
CA VAL A 306 24.16 -17.74 -21.09
C VAL A 306 25.33 -18.07 -20.19
N HIS A 307 25.15 -17.97 -18.87
CA HIS A 307 26.22 -18.27 -17.91
C HIS A 307 26.27 -19.76 -17.51
N GLY A 308 25.30 -20.57 -17.94
CA GLY A 308 25.28 -22.02 -17.68
C GLY A 308 25.17 -22.38 -16.19
N ILE A 309 24.70 -21.45 -15.34
CA ILE A 309 24.60 -21.69 -13.91
C ILE A 309 23.30 -22.40 -13.55
N SER A 310 23.33 -23.20 -12.48
CA SER A 310 22.16 -23.96 -12.04
C SER A 310 21.01 -23.04 -11.62
N PRO A 311 19.74 -23.50 -11.70
CA PRO A 311 18.60 -22.69 -11.26
C PRO A 311 18.72 -22.22 -9.80
N THR A 312 19.28 -23.04 -8.92
CA THR A 312 19.56 -22.69 -7.53
C THR A 312 20.53 -21.53 -7.42
N LEU A 313 21.65 -21.58 -8.14
CA LEU A 313 22.63 -20.50 -8.15
C LEU A 313 22.05 -19.25 -8.83
N SER A 314 21.24 -19.39 -9.87
CA SER A 314 20.55 -18.27 -10.51
C SER A 314 19.70 -17.50 -9.52
N GLY A 315 18.96 -18.18 -8.64
CA GLY A 315 18.21 -17.52 -7.56
C GLY A 315 19.13 -16.84 -6.55
N VAL A 316 20.25 -17.47 -6.18
CA VAL A 316 21.26 -16.87 -5.27
C VAL A 316 21.84 -15.59 -5.87
N HIS A 317 22.13 -15.59 -7.18
CA HIS A 317 22.60 -14.41 -7.89
C HIS A 317 21.57 -13.29 -7.97
N MET A 318 20.28 -13.56 -7.75
CA MET A 318 19.24 -12.52 -7.66
C MET A 318 19.09 -11.91 -6.27
N LEU A 319 19.73 -12.48 -5.23
CA LEU A 319 19.66 -11.93 -3.87
C LEU A 319 20.10 -10.45 -3.78
N PRO A 320 21.12 -9.96 -4.51
CA PRO A 320 21.43 -8.53 -4.56
C PRO A 320 20.27 -7.66 -5.04
N MET A 321 19.49 -8.10 -6.03
CA MET A 321 18.29 -7.39 -6.49
C MET A 321 17.26 -7.29 -5.37
N VAL A 322 17.03 -8.40 -4.67
CA VAL A 322 16.12 -8.43 -3.52
C VAL A 322 16.64 -7.51 -2.41
N ALA A 323 17.93 -7.57 -2.09
CA ALA A 323 18.55 -6.70 -1.09
C ALA A 323 18.39 -5.21 -1.44
N GLY A 324 18.61 -4.84 -2.70
CA GLY A 324 18.37 -3.48 -3.19
C GLY A 324 16.91 -3.05 -3.03
N LEU A 325 15.98 -3.89 -3.45
CA LEU A 325 14.53 -3.69 -3.29
C LEU A 325 14.15 -3.44 -1.83
N LEU A 326 14.64 -4.29 -0.92
CA LEU A 326 14.36 -4.24 0.51
C LEU A 326 14.93 -3.01 1.20
N LEU A 327 16.20 -2.70 0.92
CA LEU A 327 16.87 -1.53 1.48
C LEU A 327 16.16 -0.26 1.03
N ALA A 328 15.90 -0.13 -0.26
CA ALA A 328 15.21 1.03 -0.81
C ALA A 328 13.78 1.18 -0.26
N SER A 329 12.98 0.10 -0.22
CA SER A 329 11.60 0.16 0.26
C SER A 329 11.53 0.54 1.74
N THR A 330 12.41 -0.06 2.56
CA THR A 330 12.47 0.22 3.99
C THR A 330 12.93 1.64 4.27
N VAL A 331 14.03 2.07 3.65
CA VAL A 331 14.62 3.41 3.85
C VAL A 331 13.66 4.49 3.33
N SER A 332 13.11 4.33 2.13
CA SER A 332 12.14 5.30 1.59
C SER A 332 10.89 5.37 2.46
N GLY A 333 10.29 4.24 2.85
CA GLY A 333 9.12 4.23 3.74
C GLY A 333 9.39 4.93 5.08
N GLN A 334 10.54 4.67 5.70
CA GLN A 334 10.93 5.33 6.96
C GLN A 334 11.14 6.83 6.79
N ILE A 335 11.88 7.26 5.77
CA ILE A 335 12.12 8.69 5.52
C ILE A 335 10.82 9.40 5.20
N VAL A 336 9.94 8.82 4.37
CA VAL A 336 8.63 9.40 4.08
C VAL A 336 7.80 9.56 5.35
N SER A 337 7.77 8.54 6.21
CA SER A 337 7.02 8.58 7.47
C SER A 337 7.55 9.60 8.49
N ARG A 338 8.85 9.92 8.44
CA ARG A 338 9.50 10.91 9.32
C ARG A 338 9.43 12.33 8.77
N THR A 339 9.67 12.51 7.47
CA THR A 339 9.81 13.83 6.84
C THR A 339 8.51 14.35 6.24
N GLY A 340 7.53 13.47 6.00
CA GLY A 340 6.31 13.83 5.28
C GLY A 340 6.51 14.14 3.79
N ARG A 341 7.75 14.02 3.28
CA ARG A 341 8.10 14.28 1.89
C ARG A 341 8.20 12.96 1.14
N TRP A 342 7.37 12.80 0.11
CA TRP A 342 7.25 11.56 -0.65
C TRP A 342 7.59 11.71 -2.12
N LYS A 343 7.50 12.91 -2.71
CA LYS A 343 7.64 13.10 -4.16
C LYS A 343 9.01 12.69 -4.70
N VAL A 344 10.07 12.88 -3.91
CA VAL A 344 11.44 12.58 -4.31
C VAL A 344 11.64 11.09 -4.60
N PHE A 345 10.91 10.20 -3.92
CA PHE A 345 11.13 8.75 -4.01
C PHE A 345 10.61 8.12 -5.30
N PRO A 346 9.37 8.36 -5.77
CA PRO A 346 8.93 7.88 -7.08
C PRO A 346 9.78 8.42 -8.23
N VAL A 347 10.23 9.68 -8.15
CA VAL A 347 11.08 10.31 -9.16
C VAL A 347 12.47 9.67 -9.17
N ALA A 348 13.14 9.58 -8.02
CA ALA A 348 14.44 8.93 -7.93
C ALA A 348 14.36 7.44 -8.29
N GLY A 349 13.33 6.75 -7.81
CA GLY A 349 13.14 5.33 -8.03
C GLY A 349 12.93 4.97 -9.49
N THR A 350 12.07 5.70 -10.21
CA THR A 350 11.87 5.49 -11.66
C THR A 350 13.11 5.84 -12.48
N ALA A 351 13.90 6.86 -12.08
CA ALA A 351 15.19 7.15 -12.69
C ALA A 351 16.20 6.00 -12.47
N VAL A 352 16.30 5.50 -11.24
CA VAL A 352 17.19 4.39 -10.88
C VAL A 352 16.76 3.09 -11.56
N THR A 353 15.46 2.81 -11.71
CA THR A 353 14.96 1.66 -12.47
C THR A 353 15.33 1.78 -13.95
N THR A 354 15.19 2.97 -14.54
CA THR A 354 15.60 3.22 -15.93
C THR A 354 17.10 3.01 -16.10
N LEU A 355 17.92 3.54 -15.19
CA LEU A 355 19.36 3.31 -15.18
C LEU A 355 19.67 1.81 -14.99
N GLY A 356 18.97 1.12 -14.10
CA GLY A 356 19.09 -0.31 -13.88
C GLY A 356 18.86 -1.11 -15.16
N LEU A 357 17.79 -0.81 -15.91
CA LEU A 357 17.53 -1.45 -17.21
C LEU A 357 18.65 -1.19 -18.23
N LEU A 358 19.17 0.04 -18.29
CA LEU A 358 20.30 0.38 -19.17
C LEU A 358 21.60 -0.32 -18.74
N LEU A 359 21.82 -0.55 -17.45
CA LEU A 359 22.95 -1.32 -16.94
C LEU A 359 22.79 -2.81 -17.25
N LEU A 360 21.58 -3.37 -17.11
CA LEU A 360 21.27 -4.75 -17.47
C LEU A 360 21.50 -5.02 -18.97
N HIS A 361 21.23 -4.04 -19.84
CA HIS A 361 21.54 -4.14 -21.27
C HIS A 361 23.05 -4.26 -21.55
N ARG A 362 23.92 -3.77 -20.66
CA ARG A 362 25.39 -3.88 -20.81
C ARG A 362 25.96 -5.22 -20.34
N LEU A 363 25.12 -6.17 -19.95
CA LEU A 363 25.58 -7.49 -19.55
C LEU A 363 25.88 -8.31 -20.81
N ASP A 364 27.08 -8.87 -20.87
CA ASP A 364 27.48 -9.88 -21.86
C ASP A 364 27.81 -11.21 -21.18
N GLU A 365 28.00 -12.26 -21.95
CA GLU A 365 28.39 -13.59 -21.50
C GLU A 365 29.69 -13.63 -20.66
N THR A 366 30.57 -12.62 -20.80
CA THR A 366 31.82 -12.51 -20.03
C THR A 366 31.68 -11.70 -18.74
N SER A 367 30.48 -11.25 -18.39
CA SER A 367 30.25 -10.40 -17.23
C SER A 367 30.63 -11.11 -15.93
N GLY A 368 31.47 -10.47 -15.12
CA GLY A 368 31.85 -10.98 -13.80
C GLY A 368 30.69 -10.92 -12.80
N THR A 369 30.65 -11.86 -11.86
CA THR A 369 29.64 -11.96 -10.81
C THR A 369 29.43 -10.66 -10.02
N ALA A 370 30.49 -9.91 -9.76
CA ALA A 370 30.43 -8.64 -9.04
C ALA A 370 29.67 -7.57 -9.83
N VAL A 371 29.89 -7.49 -11.15
CA VAL A 371 29.22 -6.52 -12.03
C VAL A 371 27.72 -6.85 -12.10
N MET A 372 27.38 -8.12 -12.33
CA MET A 372 25.98 -8.58 -12.31
C MET A 372 25.29 -8.25 -10.98
N SER A 373 25.95 -8.53 -9.86
CA SER A 373 25.39 -8.25 -8.52
C SER A 373 25.12 -6.75 -8.32
N VAL A 374 26.00 -5.87 -8.79
CA VAL A 374 25.80 -4.41 -8.71
C VAL A 374 24.62 -3.99 -9.59
N TYR A 375 24.53 -4.48 -10.82
CA TYR A 375 23.44 -4.09 -11.73
C TYR A 375 22.08 -4.58 -11.23
N PHE A 376 22.02 -5.82 -10.75
CA PHE A 376 20.85 -6.40 -10.10
C PHE A 376 20.44 -5.60 -8.86
N PHE A 377 21.42 -5.21 -8.03
CA PHE A 377 21.18 -4.36 -6.86
C PHE A 377 20.61 -3.00 -7.23
N VAL A 378 21.19 -2.31 -8.23
CA VAL A 378 20.71 -0.99 -8.71
C VAL A 378 19.28 -1.09 -9.24
N PHE A 379 18.98 -2.11 -10.05
CA PHE A 379 17.64 -2.34 -10.56
C PHE A 379 16.63 -2.60 -9.41
N GLY A 380 16.99 -3.44 -8.46
CA GLY A 380 16.20 -3.69 -7.26
C GLY A 380 15.96 -2.43 -6.42
N LEU A 381 17.00 -1.62 -6.23
CA LEU A 381 16.93 -0.33 -5.51
C LEU A 381 15.89 0.59 -6.16
N GLY A 382 15.89 0.70 -7.49
CA GLY A 382 14.91 1.50 -8.23
C GLY A 382 13.47 1.04 -7.99
N LEU A 383 13.21 -0.27 -8.10
CA LEU A 383 11.90 -0.84 -7.83
C LEU A 383 11.44 -0.56 -6.38
N GLY A 384 12.35 -0.67 -5.41
CA GLY A 384 12.04 -0.54 -3.99
C GLY A 384 11.65 0.88 -3.60
N LEU A 385 12.28 1.88 -4.21
CA LEU A 385 11.98 3.31 -3.98
C LEU A 385 10.57 3.69 -4.49
N VAL A 386 10.03 2.96 -5.46
CA VAL A 386 8.73 3.28 -6.08
C VAL A 386 7.59 2.45 -5.50
N MET A 387 7.76 1.13 -5.41
CA MET A 387 6.68 0.17 -5.06
C MET A 387 5.93 0.56 -3.80
N GLN A 388 6.66 0.78 -2.71
CA GLN A 388 6.09 1.06 -1.40
C GLN A 388 5.46 2.46 -1.35
N VAL A 389 6.16 3.43 -1.93
CA VAL A 389 5.76 4.83 -1.85
C VAL A 389 4.49 5.08 -2.67
N LEU A 390 4.32 4.44 -3.84
CA LEU A 390 3.08 4.55 -4.62
C LEU A 390 1.84 4.06 -3.87
N VAL A 391 1.93 2.92 -3.20
CA VAL A 391 0.81 2.40 -2.40
C VAL A 391 0.46 3.38 -1.29
N LEU A 392 1.46 3.92 -0.59
CA LEU A 392 1.25 4.91 0.46
C LEU A 392 0.62 6.21 -0.08
N ILE A 393 1.08 6.70 -1.22
CA ILE A 393 0.55 7.91 -1.87
C ILE A 393 -0.91 7.71 -2.24
N VAL A 394 -1.23 6.59 -2.90
CA VAL A 394 -2.60 6.26 -3.29
C VAL A 394 -3.50 6.19 -2.08
N GLN A 395 -3.04 5.54 -1.00
CA GLN A 395 -3.78 5.44 0.26
C GLN A 395 -4.01 6.80 0.94
N ASN A 396 -3.06 7.73 0.86
CA ASN A 396 -3.19 9.06 1.45
C ASN A 396 -4.02 10.04 0.60
N ALA A 397 -4.13 9.80 -0.71
CA ALA A 397 -4.84 10.68 -1.65
C ALA A 397 -6.36 10.45 -1.69
N VAL A 398 -6.85 9.35 -1.12
CA VAL A 398 -8.26 8.93 -1.21
C VAL A 398 -8.96 8.96 0.15
N SER A 399 -10.29 8.92 0.14
CA SER A 399 -11.11 8.78 1.35
C SER A 399 -10.86 7.41 2.01
N TYR A 400 -11.15 7.29 3.32
CA TYR A 400 -11.00 5.99 4.01
C TYR A 400 -11.96 4.93 3.44
N GLU A 401 -13.10 5.35 2.90
CA GLU A 401 -14.10 4.50 2.26
C GLU A 401 -13.59 3.89 0.95
N ASP A 402 -12.77 4.62 0.21
CA ASP A 402 -12.20 4.18 -1.07
C ASP A 402 -10.81 3.52 -0.94
N LEU A 403 -10.30 3.36 0.29
CA LEU A 403 -8.90 3.00 0.54
C LEU A 403 -8.49 1.67 -0.09
N GLY A 404 -9.29 0.62 0.08
CA GLY A 404 -8.98 -0.69 -0.46
C GLY A 404 -9.26 -0.79 -1.96
N VAL A 405 -10.26 -0.08 -2.47
CA VAL A 405 -10.49 0.05 -3.92
C VAL A 405 -9.33 0.76 -4.62
N ALA A 406 -8.81 1.85 -4.04
CA ALA A 406 -7.68 2.55 -4.60
C ALA A 406 -6.39 1.72 -4.56
N THR A 407 -6.12 1.02 -3.45
CA THR A 407 -4.94 0.15 -3.31
C THR A 407 -4.98 -1.05 -4.27
N SER A 408 -6.14 -1.70 -4.38
CA SER A 408 -6.37 -2.81 -5.31
C SER A 408 -6.34 -2.34 -6.77
N GLY A 409 -6.84 -1.15 -7.07
CA GLY A 409 -6.72 -0.52 -8.38
C GLY A 409 -5.27 -0.30 -8.80
N ALA A 410 -4.44 0.28 -7.91
CA ALA A 410 -3.00 0.43 -8.19
C ALA A 410 -2.30 -0.92 -8.43
N THR A 411 -2.67 -1.94 -7.65
CA THR A 411 -2.16 -3.31 -7.84
C THR A 411 -2.64 -3.93 -9.15
N PHE A 412 -3.89 -3.71 -9.53
CA PHE A 412 -4.46 -4.17 -10.80
C PHE A 412 -3.72 -3.56 -11.99
N PHE A 413 -3.50 -2.24 -12.00
CA PHE A 413 -2.74 -1.59 -13.07
C PHE A 413 -1.30 -2.11 -13.16
N ARG A 414 -0.68 -2.39 -12.01
CA ARG A 414 0.63 -3.04 -11.96
C ARG A 414 0.62 -4.44 -12.56
N SER A 415 -0.39 -5.26 -12.25
CA SER A 415 -0.53 -6.60 -12.81
C SER A 415 -0.83 -6.58 -14.32
N ILE A 416 -1.63 -5.62 -14.80
CA ILE A 416 -1.78 -5.40 -16.24
C ILE A 416 -0.42 -5.07 -16.85
N GLY A 417 0.32 -4.12 -16.26
CA GLY A 417 1.66 -3.77 -16.69
C GLY A 417 2.59 -4.97 -16.76
N ALA A 418 2.54 -5.85 -15.76
CA ALA A 418 3.29 -7.10 -15.73
C ALA A 418 3.02 -8.00 -16.94
N SER A 419 1.75 -8.24 -17.26
CA SER A 419 1.37 -9.06 -18.41
C SER A 419 1.82 -8.45 -19.74
N PHE A 420 1.66 -7.13 -19.91
CA PHE A 420 2.18 -6.42 -21.09
C PHE A 420 3.72 -6.48 -21.15
N GLY A 421 4.40 -6.40 -20.02
CA GLY A 421 5.86 -6.51 -19.92
C GLY A 421 6.35 -7.85 -20.44
N VAL A 422 5.83 -8.96 -19.91
CA VAL A 422 6.20 -10.32 -20.32
C VAL A 422 5.93 -10.55 -21.81
N ALA A 423 4.77 -10.09 -22.30
CA ALA A 423 4.35 -10.19 -23.69
C ALA A 423 5.26 -9.47 -24.68
N VAL A 424 5.47 -8.17 -24.44
CA VAL A 424 6.31 -7.32 -25.30
C VAL A 424 7.73 -7.83 -25.26
N PHE A 425 8.23 -8.21 -24.08
CA PHE A 425 9.58 -8.74 -23.93
C PHE A 425 9.73 -10.08 -24.65
N GLY A 426 8.74 -10.95 -24.61
CA GLY A 426 8.74 -12.21 -25.37
C GLY A 426 8.72 -12.00 -26.87
N THR A 427 7.93 -11.05 -27.37
CA THR A 427 7.94 -10.71 -28.80
C THR A 427 9.30 -10.15 -29.22
N VAL A 428 9.87 -9.22 -28.44
CA VAL A 428 11.18 -8.61 -28.71
C VAL A 428 12.28 -9.67 -28.66
N PHE A 429 12.29 -10.52 -27.62
CA PHE A 429 13.24 -11.61 -27.45
C PHE A 429 13.18 -12.60 -28.63
N ALA A 430 11.99 -13.09 -28.98
CA ALA A 430 11.83 -14.06 -30.07
C ALA A 430 12.26 -13.49 -31.42
N SER A 431 11.92 -12.23 -31.69
CA SER A 431 12.31 -11.51 -32.92
C SER A 431 13.84 -11.30 -32.98
N ARG A 432 14.42 -10.77 -31.89
CA ARG A 432 15.87 -10.52 -31.79
C ARG A 432 16.67 -11.80 -31.85
N LEU A 433 16.33 -12.81 -31.06
CA LEU A 433 16.97 -14.12 -31.09
C LEU A 433 16.88 -14.75 -32.49
N GLY A 434 15.74 -14.55 -33.17
CA GLY A 434 15.55 -14.94 -34.55
C GLY A 434 16.57 -14.34 -35.51
N HIS A 435 16.78 -13.04 -35.40
CA HIS A 435 17.73 -12.30 -36.21
C HIS A 435 19.18 -12.69 -35.88
N GLU A 436 19.54 -12.68 -34.60
CA GLU A 436 20.90 -12.97 -34.13
C GLU A 436 21.34 -14.40 -34.46
N LEU A 437 20.47 -15.40 -34.28
CA LEU A 437 20.79 -16.79 -34.66
C LEU A 437 20.92 -16.95 -36.18
N ALA A 438 20.10 -16.24 -36.97
CA ALA A 438 20.16 -16.31 -38.43
C ALA A 438 21.47 -15.69 -38.96
N ASP A 439 21.91 -14.58 -38.37
CA ASP A 439 23.18 -13.95 -38.72
C ASP A 439 24.39 -14.75 -38.20
N ALA A 440 24.33 -15.28 -36.97
CA ALA A 440 25.38 -16.11 -36.38
C ALA A 440 25.64 -17.42 -37.14
N PHE A 441 24.59 -18.02 -37.73
CA PHE A 441 24.69 -19.25 -38.51
C PHE A 441 24.64 -19.03 -40.03
N ARG A 442 24.71 -17.78 -40.51
CA ARG A 442 24.72 -17.48 -41.94
C ARG A 442 25.93 -18.14 -42.61
N GLY A 443 25.68 -19.12 -43.48
CA GLY A 443 26.73 -19.86 -44.20
C GLY A 443 27.35 -21.03 -43.44
N VAL A 444 26.86 -21.36 -42.24
CA VAL A 444 27.35 -22.49 -41.42
C VAL A 444 26.43 -23.70 -41.61
N ARG A 445 27.00 -24.89 -41.88
CA ARG A 445 26.22 -26.14 -41.92
C ARG A 445 25.95 -26.63 -40.50
N LEU A 446 24.71 -26.46 -40.04
CA LEU A 446 24.25 -27.03 -38.78
C LEU A 446 24.10 -28.57 -38.88
N PRO A 447 24.26 -29.31 -37.77
CA PRO A 447 24.01 -30.74 -37.73
C PRO A 447 22.56 -31.08 -38.14
N PRO A 448 22.32 -32.25 -38.77
CA PRO A 448 20.97 -32.67 -39.12
C PRO A 448 20.10 -32.79 -37.85
N GLY A 449 18.96 -32.09 -37.84
CA GLY A 449 18.02 -32.04 -36.70
C GLY A 449 18.14 -30.79 -35.82
N ILE A 450 19.18 -29.97 -35.96
CA ILE A 450 19.32 -28.69 -35.24
C ILE A 450 19.08 -27.55 -36.23
N THR A 451 17.91 -26.92 -36.15
CA THR A 451 17.59 -25.69 -36.89
C THR A 451 17.65 -24.47 -35.97
N PRO A 452 17.84 -23.25 -36.50
CA PRO A 452 17.73 -22.03 -35.72
C PRO A 452 16.40 -21.92 -34.98
N ASP A 453 15.31 -22.41 -35.58
CA ASP A 453 13.99 -22.42 -34.95
C ASP A 453 13.86 -23.48 -33.84
N ALA A 454 14.52 -24.64 -33.97
CA ALA A 454 14.61 -25.63 -32.90
C ALA A 454 15.41 -25.10 -31.71
N LEU A 455 16.50 -24.35 -31.97
CA LEU A 455 17.28 -23.68 -30.93
C LEU A 455 16.45 -22.62 -30.20
N LYS A 456 15.66 -21.80 -30.92
CA LYS A 456 14.73 -20.83 -30.29
C LYS A 456 13.71 -21.49 -29.37
N ALA A 457 13.17 -22.64 -29.76
CA ALA A 457 12.14 -23.35 -29.02
C ALA A 457 12.69 -24.08 -27.78
N ASP A 458 13.90 -24.65 -27.85
CA ASP A 458 14.54 -25.31 -26.71
C ASP A 458 16.01 -24.88 -26.54
N PRO A 459 16.32 -24.07 -25.51
CA PRO A 459 17.69 -23.68 -25.16
C PRO A 459 18.60 -24.87 -24.83
N ARG A 460 18.06 -26.04 -24.45
CA ARG A 460 18.87 -27.24 -24.18
C ARG A 460 19.56 -27.76 -25.45
N GLY A 461 19.03 -27.43 -26.62
CA GLY A 461 19.66 -27.71 -27.92
C GLY A 461 21.05 -27.07 -28.08
N ILE A 462 21.35 -25.99 -27.33
CA ILE A 462 22.67 -25.35 -27.34
C ILE A 462 23.74 -26.30 -26.80
N GLY A 463 23.41 -27.15 -25.82
CA GLY A 463 24.31 -28.17 -25.29
C GLY A 463 24.67 -29.25 -26.31
N ALA A 464 23.79 -29.50 -27.28
CA ALA A 464 24.00 -30.47 -28.36
C ALA A 464 24.82 -29.91 -29.54
N LEU A 465 25.04 -28.59 -29.59
CA LEU A 465 25.86 -27.98 -30.64
C LEU A 465 27.34 -28.41 -30.51
N PRO A 466 28.08 -28.53 -31.63
CA PRO A 466 29.52 -28.68 -31.62
C PRO A 466 30.19 -27.55 -30.82
N PRO A 467 31.27 -27.83 -30.05
CA PRO A 467 31.99 -26.82 -29.27
C PRO A 467 32.30 -25.50 -29.99
N PRO A 468 32.67 -25.46 -31.29
CA PRO A 468 32.95 -24.18 -31.97
C PRO A 468 31.70 -23.32 -32.25
N LEU A 469 30.50 -23.90 -32.25
CA LEU A 469 29.25 -23.20 -32.57
C LEU A 469 28.48 -22.72 -31.33
N ARG A 470 28.83 -23.24 -30.14
CA ARG A 470 28.19 -22.85 -28.88
C ARG A 470 28.38 -21.37 -28.52
N PRO A 471 29.58 -20.76 -28.64
CA PRO A 471 29.77 -19.36 -28.27
C PRO A 471 28.89 -18.40 -29.09
N ALA A 472 28.74 -18.66 -30.39
CA ALA A 472 27.89 -17.85 -31.27
C ALA A 472 26.40 -17.94 -30.90
N ALA A 473 25.92 -19.14 -30.54
CA ALA A 473 24.55 -19.31 -30.02
C ALA A 473 24.36 -18.60 -28.68
N LEU A 474 25.31 -18.74 -27.75
CA LEU A 474 25.25 -18.11 -26.43
C LEU A 474 25.28 -16.57 -26.55
N HIS A 475 26.10 -16.02 -27.43
CA HIS A 475 26.13 -14.58 -27.72
C HIS A 475 24.81 -14.09 -28.30
N ALA A 476 24.21 -14.82 -29.24
CA ALA A 476 22.89 -14.50 -29.78
C ALA A 476 21.80 -14.48 -28.68
N TYR A 477 21.87 -15.43 -27.73
CA TYR A 477 20.99 -15.44 -26.56
C TYR A 477 21.27 -14.29 -25.60
N ALA A 478 22.53 -13.99 -25.32
CA ALA A 478 22.94 -12.88 -24.47
C ALA A 478 22.41 -11.56 -25.02
N SER A 479 22.72 -11.26 -26.29
CA SER A 479 22.29 -10.05 -26.98
C SER A 479 20.76 -9.95 -27.06
N ALA A 480 20.06 -11.04 -27.40
CA ALA A 480 18.61 -11.00 -27.49
C ALA A 480 17.94 -10.72 -26.14
N ILE A 481 18.47 -11.26 -25.04
CA ILE A 481 17.93 -11.00 -23.69
C ILE A 481 18.28 -9.59 -23.22
N THR A 482 19.50 -9.12 -23.48
CA THR A 482 19.95 -7.81 -22.99
C THR A 482 19.33 -6.66 -23.78
N ASP A 483 19.05 -6.86 -25.08
CA ASP A 483 18.27 -5.94 -25.91
C ASP A 483 16.86 -5.72 -25.36
N VAL A 484 16.22 -6.75 -24.81
CA VAL A 484 14.89 -6.62 -24.21
C VAL A 484 14.89 -5.55 -23.10
N PHE A 485 15.96 -5.46 -22.29
CA PHE A 485 16.09 -4.41 -21.27
C PHE A 485 16.28 -3.02 -21.87
N LEU A 486 16.93 -2.91 -23.03
CA LEU A 486 17.03 -1.64 -23.77
C LEU A 486 15.64 -1.17 -24.24
N TYR A 487 14.83 -2.08 -24.79
CA TYR A 487 13.45 -1.76 -25.19
C TYR A 487 12.53 -1.42 -24.02
N ALA A 488 12.86 -1.89 -22.82
CA ALA A 488 12.16 -1.55 -21.59
C ALA A 488 12.48 -0.14 -21.08
N ALA A 489 13.69 0.36 -21.33
CA ALA A 489 14.17 1.63 -20.78
C ALA A 489 13.32 2.85 -21.17
N PRO A 490 12.83 3.01 -22.42
CA PRO A 490 11.91 4.09 -22.78
C PRO A 490 10.59 4.08 -21.98
N VAL A 491 10.06 2.91 -21.68
CA VAL A 491 8.82 2.77 -20.88
C VAL A 491 9.08 3.19 -19.43
N ALA A 492 10.22 2.78 -18.86
CA ALA A 492 10.65 3.23 -17.54
C ALA A 492 10.92 4.74 -17.49
N LEU A 493 11.52 5.31 -18.54
CA LEU A 493 11.77 6.73 -18.68
C LEU A 493 10.46 7.54 -18.76
N LEU A 494 9.43 7.01 -19.44
CA LEU A 494 8.09 7.61 -19.41
C LEU A 494 7.53 7.64 -17.98
N GLY A 495 7.72 6.56 -17.21
CA GLY A 495 7.38 6.53 -15.78
C GLY A 495 8.10 7.61 -14.98
N PHE A 496 9.38 7.86 -15.28
CA PHE A 496 10.17 8.94 -14.67
C PHE A 496 9.63 10.34 -14.99
N LEU A 497 9.32 10.60 -16.26
CA LEU A 497 8.72 11.87 -16.68
C LEU A 497 7.36 12.10 -16.00
N LEU A 498 6.54 11.04 -15.91
CA LEU A 498 5.23 11.10 -15.24
C LEU A 498 5.36 11.33 -13.74
N ALA A 499 6.36 10.74 -13.08
CA ALA A 499 6.63 10.95 -11.66
C ALA A 499 6.90 12.42 -11.34
N TRP A 500 7.47 13.20 -12.28
CA TRP A 500 7.70 14.63 -12.08
C TRP A 500 6.41 15.44 -11.91
N PHE A 501 5.32 15.00 -12.55
CA PHE A 501 4.01 15.64 -12.51
C PHE A 501 3.21 15.33 -11.25
N LEU A 502 3.71 14.45 -10.37
CA LEU A 502 3.12 14.25 -9.05
C LEU A 502 3.19 15.56 -8.25
N ARG A 503 2.05 15.97 -7.68
CA ARG A 503 1.99 17.11 -6.77
C ARG A 503 2.11 16.58 -5.34
N GLU A 504 3.04 17.15 -4.60
CA GLU A 504 3.30 16.76 -3.21
C GLU A 504 2.26 17.42 -2.30
N ASP A 505 1.17 16.72 -2.05
CA ASP A 505 0.26 17.07 -0.96
C ASP A 505 0.89 16.57 0.34
N ARG A 506 0.98 17.42 1.37
CA ARG A 506 1.52 17.04 2.68
C ARG A 506 0.75 15.82 3.19
N LEU A 507 1.48 14.77 3.57
CA LEU A 507 0.91 13.59 4.23
C LEU A 507 -0.04 14.06 5.33
N ARG A 508 -1.28 13.57 5.34
CA ARG A 508 -2.23 13.88 6.41
C ARG A 508 -1.56 13.50 7.72
N GLY A 509 -1.26 14.50 8.54
CA GLY A 509 -0.68 14.27 9.86
C GLY A 509 -1.66 13.44 10.66
N SER A 510 -1.23 12.24 11.05
CA SER A 510 -1.95 11.32 11.94
C SER A 510 -3.40 11.01 11.54
N VAL A 511 -3.62 9.78 11.07
CA VAL A 511 -4.70 9.01 11.69
C VAL A 511 -4.27 8.86 13.15
N THR A 512 -4.69 9.80 14.00
CA THR A 512 -4.64 9.63 15.44
C THR A 512 -5.41 8.34 15.67
N ALA A 513 -4.72 7.29 16.14
CA ALA A 513 -5.42 6.17 16.71
C ALA A 513 -6.33 6.79 17.79
N PRO A 514 -7.67 6.64 17.70
CA PRO A 514 -8.52 6.99 18.82
C PRO A 514 -7.99 6.23 20.01
N ASP A 515 -7.88 6.91 21.14
CA ASP A 515 -7.53 6.27 22.40
C ASP A 515 -8.46 5.06 22.59
N VAL A 516 -7.96 3.94 23.10
CA VAL A 516 -8.69 2.65 23.13
C VAL A 516 -9.95 2.71 24.03
N SER A 517 -10.17 3.85 24.70
CA SER A 517 -11.37 4.21 25.45
C SER A 517 -12.44 4.97 24.64
N GLU A 518 -12.15 5.47 23.44
CA GLU A 518 -13.09 6.22 22.60
C GLU A 518 -13.71 5.32 21.51
N THR A 519 -14.74 4.56 21.90
CA THR A 519 -15.65 3.88 20.98
C THR A 519 -16.53 4.89 20.24
N ILE A 520 -16.07 5.40 19.09
CA ILE A 520 -16.90 6.19 18.16
C ILE A 520 -17.61 5.24 17.15
N PRO A 521 -18.93 5.39 16.92
CA PRO A 521 -19.68 4.58 15.96
C PRO A 521 -19.35 4.92 14.48
N PRO A 522 -19.38 3.93 13.56
CA PRO A 522 -18.89 4.07 12.18
C PRO A 522 -20.04 4.19 11.16
N ASN A 523 -20.63 5.36 11.01
CA ASN A 523 -21.45 5.70 9.84
C ASN A 523 -20.95 7.05 9.30
N PRO A 524 -21.03 7.35 7.98
CA PRO A 524 -20.92 8.72 7.51
C PRO A 524 -22.20 9.41 7.95
N VAL A 525 -22.21 9.88 9.19
CA VAL A 525 -23.17 10.91 9.58
C VAL A 525 -22.64 12.15 8.88
N GLU A 526 -23.43 12.73 7.99
CA GLU A 526 -23.42 14.19 7.82
C GLU A 526 -23.57 14.76 9.23
N ARG A 527 -22.45 14.93 9.94
CA ARG A 527 -22.50 15.45 11.30
C ARG A 527 -23.03 16.85 11.13
N SER A 528 -24.24 17.05 11.64
CA SER A 528 -24.81 18.38 11.72
C SER A 528 -23.85 19.23 12.54
N SER A 529 -23.84 20.55 12.32
CA SER A 529 -23.05 21.49 13.12
C SER A 529 -23.24 21.26 14.63
N TYR A 530 -24.38 20.72 15.04
CA TYR A 530 -24.72 20.35 16.41
C TYR A 530 -23.89 19.19 16.99
N ASP A 531 -23.63 18.13 16.23
CA ASP A 531 -22.94 16.93 16.76
C ASP A 531 -21.44 17.18 16.98
N GLU A 532 -20.84 17.98 16.10
CA GLU A 532 -19.43 18.35 16.21
C GLU A 532 -19.21 19.36 17.34
N VAL A 533 -20.18 20.25 17.56
CA VAL A 533 -20.23 21.14 18.73
C VAL A 533 -20.38 20.33 20.01
N CYS A 534 -21.23 19.29 20.03
CA CYS A 534 -21.33 18.37 21.16
C CYS A 534 -20.00 17.65 21.45
N ARG A 535 -19.23 17.27 20.42
CA ARG A 535 -17.88 16.69 20.59
C ARG A 535 -16.88 17.72 21.15
N ALA A 536 -16.85 18.93 20.59
CA ALA A 536 -15.99 20.00 21.10
C ALA A 536 -16.32 20.32 22.57
N LEU A 537 -17.61 20.34 22.92
CA LEU A 537 -18.12 20.53 24.28
C LEU A 537 -17.78 19.37 25.23
N SER A 538 -17.75 18.12 24.77
CA SER A 538 -17.41 16.97 25.62
C SER A 538 -15.94 17.01 26.06
N VAL A 539 -15.03 17.41 25.16
CA VAL A 539 -13.61 17.63 25.47
C VAL A 539 -13.43 18.78 26.47
N LEU A 540 -14.26 19.82 26.36
CA LEU A 540 -14.28 20.97 27.28
C LEU A 540 -14.93 20.67 28.64
N GLY A 541 -15.71 19.59 28.74
CA GLY A 541 -16.42 19.21 29.97
C GLY A 541 -15.53 18.56 31.04
N THR A 542 -14.43 17.92 30.64
CA THR A 542 -13.54 17.20 31.58
C THR A 542 -12.69 18.17 32.42
N ARG A 543 -12.42 17.85 33.69
CA ARG A 543 -11.60 18.70 34.58
C ARG A 543 -10.16 18.85 34.07
N GLU A 544 -9.59 17.77 33.53
CA GLU A 544 -8.24 17.73 32.95
C GLU A 544 -8.17 18.49 31.62
N GLY A 545 -9.17 18.31 30.74
CA GLY A 545 -9.29 19.06 29.49
C GLY A 545 -9.36 20.57 29.72
N ARG A 546 -10.11 21.03 30.73
CA ARG A 546 -10.16 22.46 31.07
C ARG A 546 -8.80 23.03 31.47
N ARG A 547 -8.03 22.32 32.30
CA ARG A 547 -6.70 22.76 32.74
C ARG A 547 -5.70 22.82 31.58
N GLU A 548 -5.73 21.79 30.73
CA GLU A 548 -4.85 21.67 29.58
C GLU A 548 -5.07 22.79 28.57
N VAL A 549 -6.33 23.15 28.31
CA VAL A 549 -6.63 24.22 27.37
C VAL A 549 -6.10 25.57 27.87
N TYR A 550 -6.26 25.91 29.16
CA TYR A 550 -5.71 27.17 29.69
C TYR A 550 -4.18 27.21 29.68
N ARG A 551 -3.51 26.07 29.88
CA ARG A 551 -2.06 25.97 29.68
C ARG A 551 -1.69 26.27 28.23
N SER A 552 -2.32 25.58 27.28
CA SER A 552 -2.03 25.74 25.84
C SER A 552 -2.27 27.16 25.32
N ILE A 553 -3.30 27.85 25.81
CA ILE A 553 -3.64 29.22 25.39
C ILE A 553 -2.64 30.21 25.94
N THR A 554 -2.18 29.99 27.17
CA THR A 554 -1.18 30.85 27.82
C THR A 554 0.16 30.75 27.11
N GLU A 555 0.59 29.53 26.77
CA GLU A 555 1.79 29.27 25.96
C GLU A 555 1.68 29.87 24.56
N ARG A 556 0.54 29.70 23.88
CA ARG A 556 0.29 30.27 22.54
C ARG A 556 0.25 31.79 22.53
N ALA A 557 -0.28 32.41 23.58
CA ALA A 557 -0.28 33.86 23.73
C ALA A 557 1.11 34.43 24.07
N GLY A 558 2.11 33.57 24.33
CA GLY A 558 3.50 33.95 24.59
C GLY A 558 3.73 34.47 26.01
N TYR A 559 2.85 34.16 26.96
CA TYR A 559 2.96 34.62 28.34
C TYR A 559 3.23 33.47 29.30
N ASP A 560 4.15 33.66 30.23
CA ASP A 560 4.40 32.72 31.34
C ASP A 560 3.48 33.05 32.52
N LEU A 561 2.20 32.74 32.40
CA LEU A 561 1.18 32.96 33.44
C LEU A 561 0.68 31.63 33.99
N LEU A 562 0.26 31.62 35.26
CA LEU A 562 -0.46 30.47 35.81
C LEU A 562 -1.76 30.26 35.02
N PRO A 563 -2.20 29.01 34.78
CA PRO A 563 -3.49 28.76 34.12
C PRO A 563 -4.67 29.45 34.82
N ALA A 564 -4.59 29.58 36.14
CA ALA A 564 -5.59 30.30 36.95
C ALA A 564 -5.52 31.83 36.76
N ALA A 565 -4.35 32.41 36.44
CA ALA A 565 -4.19 33.84 36.16
C ALA A 565 -4.78 34.19 34.78
N SER A 566 -4.50 33.38 33.75
CA SER A 566 -5.16 33.50 32.44
C SER A 566 -6.67 33.31 32.54
N TRP A 567 -7.10 32.37 33.38
CA TRP A 567 -8.51 32.15 33.70
C TRP A 567 -9.14 33.40 34.33
N LEU A 568 -8.49 34.03 35.32
CA LEU A 568 -8.99 35.22 36.03
C LEU A 568 -9.07 36.46 35.11
N LEU A 569 -8.04 36.71 34.29
CA LEU A 569 -8.00 37.84 33.35
C LEU A 569 -9.18 37.82 32.36
N LEU A 570 -9.54 36.64 31.85
CA LEU A 570 -10.68 36.47 30.94
C LEU A 570 -12.02 36.78 31.63
N ARG A 571 -12.15 36.55 32.95
CA ARG A 571 -13.36 36.89 33.72
C ARG A 571 -13.43 38.38 34.01
N ILE A 572 -12.32 39.00 34.41
CA ILE A 572 -12.28 40.47 34.63
C ILE A 572 -12.63 41.20 33.33
N ARG A 573 -12.11 40.73 32.18
CA ARG A 573 -12.50 41.27 30.88
C ARG A 573 -14.01 41.16 30.63
N ARG A 574 -14.63 40.02 30.96
CA ARG A 574 -16.06 39.79 30.70
C ARG A 574 -16.97 40.59 31.65
N TYR A 575 -16.62 40.69 32.93
CA TYR A 575 -17.47 41.30 33.95
C TYR A 575 -17.10 42.75 34.28
N GLY A 576 -15.98 43.27 33.75
CA GLY A 576 -15.43 44.58 34.07
C GLY A 576 -14.57 44.57 35.33
N SER A 577 -15.15 44.11 36.44
CA SER A 577 -14.48 43.88 37.71
C SER A 577 -14.83 42.52 38.31
N VAL A 578 -13.94 41.98 39.14
CA VAL A 578 -14.15 40.71 39.84
C VAL A 578 -13.63 40.78 41.26
N GLU A 579 -14.45 40.38 42.23
CA GLU A 579 -14.01 40.06 43.58
C GLU A 579 -13.51 38.59 43.64
N PRO A 580 -12.21 38.33 43.90
CA PRO A 580 -11.63 36.98 43.84
C PRO A 580 -12.26 35.97 44.80
N ALA A 581 -12.67 36.41 45.99
CA ALA A 581 -13.27 35.55 47.01
C ALA A 581 -14.66 35.07 46.59
N VAL A 582 -15.52 35.99 46.13
CA VAL A 582 -16.87 35.68 45.63
C VAL A 582 -16.81 34.82 44.37
N LEU A 583 -15.85 35.07 43.48
CA LEU A 583 -15.68 34.26 42.29
C LEU A 583 -15.23 32.84 42.60
N ALA A 584 -14.37 32.65 43.61
CA ALA A 584 -13.96 31.31 44.07
C ALA A 584 -15.12 30.52 44.69
N GLU A 585 -16.08 31.17 45.36
CA GLU A 585 -17.28 30.52 45.89
C GLU A 585 -18.26 30.09 44.79
N ARG A 586 -18.34 30.86 43.70
CA ARG A 586 -19.26 30.61 42.58
C ARG A 586 -18.66 29.75 41.46
N SER A 587 -17.38 29.39 41.57
CA SER A 587 -16.62 28.65 40.55
C SER A 587 -16.13 27.31 41.09
N PRO A 588 -15.96 26.27 40.25
CA PRO A 588 -15.34 25.01 40.65
C PRO A 588 -13.81 25.11 40.89
N VAL A 589 -13.21 26.30 40.85
CA VAL A 589 -11.76 26.51 41.02
C VAL A 589 -11.43 26.72 42.50
N PRO A 590 -10.43 26.01 43.09
CA PRO A 590 -10.07 26.17 44.50
C PRO A 590 -9.66 27.60 44.85
N LEU A 591 -10.10 28.11 46.00
CA LEU A 591 -9.78 29.45 46.50
C LEU A 591 -8.27 29.75 46.48
N GLN A 592 -7.43 28.78 46.85
CA GLN A 592 -5.97 28.93 46.82
C GLN A 592 -5.43 29.26 45.42
N ALA A 593 -5.99 28.64 44.37
CA ALA A 593 -5.57 28.89 43.00
C ALA A 593 -6.03 30.27 42.50
N VAL A 594 -7.24 30.72 42.91
CA VAL A 594 -7.76 32.05 42.58
C VAL A 594 -6.96 33.14 43.29
N MET A 595 -6.58 32.94 44.55
CA MET A 595 -5.76 33.89 45.30
C MET A 595 -4.32 33.98 44.77
N ALA A 596 -3.73 32.85 44.37
CA ALA A 596 -2.42 32.83 43.70
C ALA A 596 -2.46 33.55 42.35
N ALA A 597 -3.54 33.36 41.58
CA ALA A 597 -3.78 34.07 40.34
C ALA A 597 -3.92 35.59 40.53
N ALA A 598 -4.74 36.01 41.49
CA ALA A 598 -4.92 37.42 41.84
C ALA A 598 -3.58 38.09 42.18
N ARG A 599 -2.76 37.43 43.02
CA ARG A 599 -1.43 37.92 43.38
C ARG A 599 -0.52 38.06 42.15
N GLN A 600 -0.47 37.05 41.28
CA GLN A 600 0.40 37.09 40.09
C GLN A 600 -0.02 38.20 39.10
N VAL A 601 -1.32 38.41 38.94
CA VAL A 601 -1.88 39.44 38.05
C VAL A 601 -1.60 40.85 38.60
N GLU A 602 -1.69 41.06 39.91
CA GLU A 602 -1.32 42.31 40.59
C GLU A 602 0.19 42.58 40.51
N GLU A 603 1.03 41.59 40.83
CA GLU A 603 2.51 41.71 40.78
C GLU A 603 3.01 42.09 39.38
N ARG A 604 2.34 41.58 38.34
CA ARG A 604 2.65 41.88 36.93
C ARG A 604 1.98 43.14 36.40
N ARG A 605 1.25 43.89 37.25
CA ARG A 605 0.48 45.09 36.87
C ARG A 605 -0.51 44.86 35.73
N LEU A 606 -1.06 43.65 35.65
CA LEU A 606 -2.08 43.27 34.66
C LEU A 606 -3.50 43.55 35.18
N ALA A 607 -3.67 43.65 36.50
CA ALA A 607 -4.88 44.18 37.11
C ALA A 607 -4.51 45.01 38.34
N GLU A 608 -5.34 46.01 38.63
CA GLU A 608 -5.25 46.85 39.81
C GLU A 608 -6.43 46.60 40.73
N ARG A 609 -6.19 46.74 42.04
CA ARG A 609 -7.20 46.49 43.06
C ARG A 609 -7.92 47.78 43.43
N GLU A 610 -9.21 47.83 43.16
CA GLU A 610 -10.11 48.92 43.55
C GLU A 610 -11.02 48.43 44.68
N GLY A 611 -10.57 48.62 45.94
CA GLY A 611 -11.27 48.07 47.11
C GLY A 611 -11.18 46.54 47.18
N LEU A 612 -12.32 45.85 47.10
CA LEU A 612 -12.38 44.37 47.07
C LEU A 612 -12.27 43.81 45.64
N ASP A 613 -12.49 44.64 44.63
CA ASP A 613 -12.53 44.27 43.22
C ASP A 613 -11.15 44.37 42.54
N LEU A 614 -10.94 43.52 41.54
CA LEU A 614 -9.85 43.63 40.58
C LEU A 614 -10.36 44.16 39.23
N VAL A 615 -9.68 45.16 38.68
CA VAL A 615 -9.96 45.79 37.39
C VAL A 615 -8.73 45.71 36.48
N LEU A 616 -8.92 45.47 35.17
CA LEU A 616 -7.81 45.38 34.22
C LEU A 616 -7.12 46.73 34.00
N THR A 617 -5.79 46.73 34.01
CA THR A 617 -4.98 47.83 33.50
C THR A 617 -4.97 47.85 31.96
N ASP A 618 -4.42 48.89 31.34
CA ASP A 618 -4.26 48.94 29.87
C ASP A 618 -3.43 47.75 29.34
N ALA A 619 -2.34 47.41 30.02
CA ALA A 619 -1.54 46.22 29.71
C ALA A 619 -2.33 44.91 29.94
N GLY A 620 -3.15 44.87 31.00
CA GLY A 620 -4.06 43.76 31.28
C GLY A 620 -5.09 43.52 30.19
N ARG A 621 -5.67 44.60 29.63
CA ARG A 621 -6.63 44.52 28.52
C ARG A 621 -6.00 43.91 27.27
N GLU A 622 -4.78 44.32 26.90
CA GLU A 622 -4.07 43.77 25.74
C GLU A 622 -3.78 42.26 25.90
N VAL A 623 -3.34 41.85 27.10
CA VAL A 623 -3.10 40.44 27.42
C VAL A 623 -4.40 39.64 27.39
N ALA A 624 -5.48 40.18 27.95
CA ALA A 624 -6.80 39.54 27.93
C ALA A 624 -7.39 39.44 26.51
N GLU A 625 -7.08 40.36 25.61
CA GLU A 625 -7.42 40.26 24.19
C GLU A 625 -6.69 39.11 23.51
N ARG A 626 -5.36 39.05 23.66
CA ARG A 626 -4.55 37.97 23.09
C ARG A 626 -4.95 36.59 23.60
N LEU A 627 -5.28 36.48 24.89
CA LEU A 627 -5.75 35.22 25.48
C LEU A 627 -7.11 34.78 24.91
N ALA A 628 -8.02 35.71 24.60
CA ALA A 628 -9.30 35.35 24.00
C ALA A 628 -9.15 34.96 22.53
N THR A 629 -8.32 35.66 21.75
CA THR A 629 -8.03 35.26 20.36
C THR A 629 -7.41 33.86 20.32
N ALA A 630 -6.43 33.58 21.19
CA ALA A 630 -5.83 32.26 21.30
C ALA A 630 -6.83 31.17 21.77
N ARG A 631 -7.86 31.54 22.54
CA ARG A 631 -8.97 30.66 22.92
C ARG A 631 -9.87 30.34 21.71
N GLU A 632 -10.26 31.35 20.94
CA GLU A 632 -11.06 31.18 19.72
C GLU A 632 -10.33 30.29 18.71
N GLU A 633 -9.03 30.50 18.50
CA GLU A 633 -8.21 29.66 17.63
C GLU A 633 -8.07 28.22 18.13
N SER A 634 -8.01 28.02 19.45
CA SER A 634 -7.98 26.68 20.07
C SER A 634 -9.31 25.94 19.82
N LEU A 635 -10.44 26.62 19.96
CA LEU A 635 -11.77 26.07 19.68
C LEU A 635 -11.98 25.82 18.17
N ALA A 636 -11.49 26.70 17.32
CA ALA A 636 -11.51 26.53 15.87
C ALA A 636 -10.67 25.32 15.42
N ALA A 637 -9.48 25.13 16.02
CA ALA A 637 -8.63 23.97 15.74
C ALA A 637 -9.29 22.64 16.13
N LEU A 638 -10.09 22.63 17.21
CA LEU A 638 -10.87 21.45 17.60
C LEU A 638 -11.93 21.08 16.55
N LEU A 639 -12.41 22.04 15.75
CA LEU A 639 -13.41 21.82 14.69
C LEU A 639 -12.79 21.36 13.35
N GLY A 640 -11.46 21.36 13.21
CA GLY A 640 -10.74 20.79 12.07
C GLY A 640 -11.15 21.37 10.70
N ASP A 641 -11.28 20.50 9.69
CA ASP A 641 -11.52 20.86 8.28
C ASP A 641 -12.89 21.52 8.00
N TRP A 642 -13.81 21.51 8.97
CA TRP A 642 -15.12 22.15 8.86
C TRP A 642 -15.09 23.66 9.15
N TRP A 643 -14.01 24.15 9.76
CA TRP A 643 -13.80 25.58 9.98
C TRP A 643 -12.84 26.15 8.92
N GLN A 644 -13.35 27.02 8.06
CA GLN A 644 -12.55 27.82 7.12
C GLN A 644 -12.94 29.29 7.27
N PRO A 645 -11.97 30.23 7.28
CA PRO A 645 -12.26 31.66 7.28
C PRO A 645 -13.17 32.00 6.07
N GLY A 646 -14.45 32.27 6.33
CA GLY A 646 -15.44 32.67 5.32
C GLY A 646 -16.40 31.60 4.77
N ARG A 647 -16.42 30.35 5.30
CA ARG A 647 -17.28 29.28 4.73
C ARG A 647 -18.64 29.08 5.41
N SER A 648 -18.79 29.37 6.71
CA SER A 648 -20.11 29.41 7.38
C SER A 648 -20.15 30.47 8.48
N THR A 649 -21.16 31.35 8.45
CA THR A 649 -21.35 32.44 9.43
C THR A 649 -21.88 31.93 10.77
N ASP A 650 -22.70 30.88 10.76
CA ASP A 650 -23.39 30.39 11.96
C ASP A 650 -22.45 29.65 12.91
N LEU A 651 -21.46 28.90 12.38
CA LEU A 651 -20.47 28.21 13.19
C LEU A 651 -19.46 29.21 13.80
N GLY A 652 -19.09 30.26 13.06
CA GLY A 652 -18.26 31.35 13.57
C GLY A 652 -18.93 32.09 14.73
N ARG A 653 -20.23 32.42 14.59
CA ARG A 653 -21.03 33.01 15.67
C ARG A 653 -21.12 32.07 16.87
N LEU A 654 -21.36 30.78 16.66
CA LEU A 654 -21.45 29.80 17.73
C LEU A 654 -20.13 29.63 18.50
N VAL A 655 -18.98 29.59 17.80
CA VAL A 655 -17.65 29.54 18.44
C VAL A 655 -17.42 30.81 19.25
N HIS A 656 -17.81 31.97 18.73
CA HIS A 656 -17.72 33.23 19.46
C HIS A 656 -18.61 33.23 20.72
N ASP A 657 -19.86 32.80 20.61
CA ASP A 657 -20.83 32.72 21.72
C ASP A 657 -20.37 31.72 22.80
N LEU A 658 -19.90 30.53 22.39
CA LEU A 658 -19.31 29.51 23.27
C LEU A 658 -18.04 30.01 23.95
N THR A 659 -17.18 30.73 23.23
CA THR A 659 -15.99 31.35 23.80
C THR A 659 -16.39 32.35 24.88
N GLY A 660 -17.41 33.16 24.60
CA GLY A 660 -18.07 34.02 25.58
C GLY A 660 -18.42 33.22 26.83
N GLU A 661 -19.36 32.27 26.73
CA GLU A 661 -19.84 31.44 27.85
C GLU A 661 -18.73 30.78 28.67
N LEU A 662 -17.70 30.24 28.01
CA LEU A 662 -16.59 29.55 28.68
C LEU A 662 -15.60 30.51 29.37
N CYS A 663 -15.57 31.78 28.94
CA CYS A 663 -14.81 32.85 29.59
C CYS A 663 -15.51 33.43 30.84
N GLY A 664 -16.76 33.03 31.13
CA GLY A 664 -17.43 33.28 32.41
C GLY A 664 -18.95 33.16 32.34
N ALA A 665 -19.55 32.15 32.98
CA ALA A 665 -21.01 31.93 32.89
C ALA A 665 -21.84 33.01 33.62
N GLU A 666 -23.12 33.23 33.26
CA GLU A 666 -23.96 34.22 33.99
C GLU A 666 -24.10 33.90 35.49
N ARG A 667 -24.08 32.62 35.86
CA ARG A 667 -24.06 32.14 37.26
C ARG A 667 -22.79 32.50 38.03
N GLU A 668 -21.70 32.79 37.33
CA GLU A 668 -20.40 33.17 37.90
C GLU A 668 -20.28 34.71 38.04
N ARG A 669 -21.31 35.47 37.66
CA ARG A 669 -21.32 36.94 37.80
C ARG A 669 -21.12 37.32 39.27
N PRO A 670 -20.19 38.23 39.58
CA PRO A 670 -19.96 38.68 40.95
C PRO A 670 -21.11 39.54 41.51
N HIS A 671 -21.91 40.20 40.65
CA HIS A 671 -22.97 41.14 41.05
C HIS A 671 -24.36 40.76 40.48
N ASN A 672 -25.44 40.96 41.27
CA ASN A 672 -26.83 40.61 40.91
C ASN A 672 -27.60 41.74 40.17
N GLY A 673 -26.95 42.66 39.47
CA GLY A 673 -27.58 43.87 38.91
C GLY A 673 -27.07 44.28 37.52
N THR A 674 -27.92 45.02 36.80
CA THR A 674 -27.84 45.49 35.40
C THR A 674 -26.47 46.05 34.98
N VAL A 675 -26.05 45.68 33.76
CA VAL A 675 -24.85 46.19 33.07
C VAL A 675 -24.82 47.72 33.09
N ALA A 676 -23.82 48.32 33.73
CA ALA A 676 -23.44 49.69 33.42
C ALA A 676 -22.84 49.68 32.00
N LYS A 677 -23.60 50.22 31.03
CA LYS A 677 -23.07 50.52 29.69
C LYS A 677 -21.91 51.49 29.87
N VAL A 678 -20.69 51.03 29.65
CA VAL A 678 -19.54 51.90 29.38
C VAL A 678 -19.47 52.06 27.87
N SER A 679 -19.56 53.32 27.44
CA SER A 679 -19.45 53.82 26.06
C SER A 679 -18.08 53.56 25.44
#